data_AF-A0A1I7D8B6-F1
#
_entry.id   AF-A0A1I7D8B6-F1
#
_cell.length_a   1.000
_cell.length_b   1.000
_cell.length_c   1.000
_cell.angle_alpha   90.00
_cell.angle_beta   90.00
_cell.angle_gamma   90.00
#
_symmetry.space_group_name_H-M   'P 1'
#
loop_
_entity.id
_entity.type
_entity.pdbx_description
1 polymer ?
#
loop_
_entity_poly.entity_id
_entity_poly.type
_entity_poly.pdbx_seq_one_letter_code
_entity_poly.pdbx_strand_id
1 'polypeptide(L)'
;MVRTVTRPGAAPLLGRGPEVSLLLEHVRSGGVTHVHGLPGIGKSALLGAFAGLTSATGATVVALDCRTVEPTERGFLSAVGGHPTVEALARHLDALEPPVVLVLDHYEHFLLLDTWLRRTLVPALPADAALVLGGRERPVPAWFGVPGFHTVPLAPLSDTDAGVLLAERGVPATEVVPLNRIARGHPLALILASAGVAENPQLGLEDAAMSRVVEELTRLYFEDIVDPLTRQALEAAAVLRRATESLLDAVLGGGGAVAMERLLALPFVVAGRDGAVVHEAVRDAVAGHLRSANPVRYRDHRRAAWRRLQEEMRSAAPAELWRYTADVLYLLDNPVVRTAFFPADAQQVAVEPASVLDEETVRGITHRHEGLEAARLLDRWWVTTPSAFSVSRDRDGRVAGFFVLLDDARIRHSPVADDPVVRAWDRQLQSHPLGRREVALGLRRWLDVDRGEAPGTTQAACWLDVKRTYMALRPALRRMFVVVQDVPAYWPVVRELGFRPLNYAPAVLDGRQLTSVVLDFGSGSVDGWLVDLLARELGVAGEPALHADAHELVVGGRRVALTPLEFGLLRCLRDREGRTVTRTELLREVWDTDYAAGSNVVDAVVRTLRTKLGPGAPAVEAVRSRGYRLREDWRSHLR
;
A
#
# COMPACT_ATOMS: atom_id res chain seq x y z
N MET A 1 -22.80 -14.87 6.90
CA MET A 1 -23.42 -14.56 5.60
C MET A 1 -22.28 -14.21 4.66
N VAL A 2 -21.88 -15.14 3.78
CA VAL A 2 -20.83 -14.88 2.78
C VAL A 2 -21.32 -13.70 1.94
N ARG A 3 -20.64 -12.57 2.06
CA ARG A 3 -20.94 -11.40 1.23
C ARG A 3 -20.53 -11.76 -0.19
N THR A 4 -21.51 -12.09 -1.03
CA THR A 4 -21.37 -12.02 -2.48
C THR A 4 -21.03 -10.56 -2.81
N VAL A 5 -19.75 -10.24 -2.96
CA VAL A 5 -19.33 -8.96 -3.53
C VAL A 5 -19.45 -9.12 -5.04
N THR A 6 -20.70 -9.21 -5.53
CA THR A 6 -20.97 -9.06 -6.95
C THR A 6 -20.69 -7.60 -7.30
N ARG A 7 -19.71 -7.37 -8.19
CA ARG A 7 -19.62 -6.08 -8.90
C ARG A 7 -20.99 -5.84 -9.57
N PRO A 8 -21.76 -4.81 -9.20
CA PRO A 8 -22.99 -4.50 -9.91
C PRO A 8 -22.61 -3.91 -11.27
N GLY A 9 -23.13 -4.50 -12.35
CA GLY A 9 -23.04 -3.93 -13.71
C GLY A 9 -21.75 -4.28 -14.46
N ALA A 10 -21.57 -5.53 -14.86
CA ALA A 10 -20.65 -5.83 -15.95
C ALA A 10 -21.39 -5.61 -17.28
N ALA A 11 -20.89 -4.68 -18.11
CA ALA A 11 -21.22 -4.63 -19.52
C ALA A 11 -21.02 -6.03 -20.16
N PRO A 12 -21.76 -6.39 -21.22
CA PRO A 12 -21.60 -7.69 -21.87
C PRO A 12 -20.13 -7.93 -22.23
N LEU A 13 -19.61 -9.10 -21.83
CA LEU A 13 -18.22 -9.46 -22.07
C LEU A 13 -18.06 -9.88 -23.54
N LEU A 14 -17.64 -8.93 -24.38
CA LEU A 14 -17.41 -9.18 -25.80
C LEU A 14 -16.09 -9.91 -26.07
N GLY A 15 -16.12 -10.89 -26.98
CA GLY A 15 -14.93 -11.53 -27.54
C GLY A 15 -14.09 -12.39 -26.59
N ARG A 16 -14.64 -12.79 -25.44
CA ARG A 16 -13.92 -13.58 -24.42
C ARG A 16 -14.55 -14.94 -24.11
N GLY A 17 -15.44 -15.41 -24.99
CA GLY A 17 -16.12 -16.70 -24.84
C GLY A 17 -15.16 -17.90 -24.65
N PRO A 18 -14.07 -18.01 -25.42
CA PRO A 18 -13.09 -19.08 -25.24
C PRO A 18 -12.44 -19.08 -23.86
N GLU A 19 -11.99 -17.93 -23.37
CA GLU A 19 -11.34 -17.81 -22.06
C GLU A 19 -12.32 -18.05 -20.91
N VAL A 20 -13.58 -17.57 -21.02
CA VAL A 20 -14.63 -17.89 -20.04
C VAL A 20 -14.89 -19.40 -20.00
N SER A 21 -14.95 -20.05 -21.17
CA SER A 21 -15.20 -21.49 -21.26
C SER A 21 -14.08 -22.29 -20.61
N LEU A 22 -12.82 -21.92 -20.86
CA LEU A 22 -11.65 -22.51 -20.20
C LEU A 22 -11.69 -22.33 -18.68
N LEU A 23 -12.05 -21.14 -18.19
CA LEU A 23 -12.18 -20.91 -16.75
C LEU A 23 -13.27 -21.78 -16.11
N LEU A 24 -14.44 -21.88 -16.76
CA LEU A 24 -15.54 -22.72 -16.29
C LEU A 24 -15.17 -24.21 -16.31
N GLU A 25 -14.38 -24.65 -17.28
CA GLU A 25 -13.85 -26.01 -17.34
C GLU A 25 -12.90 -26.31 -16.18
N HIS A 26 -11.88 -25.46 -15.97
CA HIS A 26 -10.91 -25.64 -14.88
C HIS A 26 -11.55 -25.59 -13.49
N VAL A 27 -12.59 -24.78 -13.29
CA VAL A 27 -13.30 -24.71 -12.00
C VAL A 27 -14.03 -26.02 -11.68
N ARG A 28 -14.54 -26.75 -12.68
CA ARG A 28 -15.17 -28.05 -12.45
C ARG A 28 -14.18 -29.11 -12.00
N SER A 29 -12.91 -28.99 -12.39
CA SER A 29 -11.84 -29.90 -11.96
C SER A 29 -11.20 -29.52 -10.63
N GLY A 30 -11.58 -28.36 -10.04
CA GLY A 30 -10.86 -27.76 -8.93
C GLY A 30 -9.46 -27.26 -9.34
N GLY A 31 -8.67 -26.80 -8.36
CA GLY A 31 -7.28 -26.40 -8.58
C GLY A 31 -7.08 -24.89 -8.77
N VAL A 32 -6.01 -24.50 -9.45
CA VAL A 32 -5.56 -23.10 -9.51
C VAL A 32 -5.41 -22.64 -10.96
N THR A 33 -6.03 -21.52 -11.34
CA THR A 33 -5.88 -20.93 -12.68
C THR A 33 -5.34 -19.52 -12.59
N HIS A 34 -4.26 -19.21 -13.32
CA HIS A 34 -3.70 -17.86 -13.43
C HIS A 34 -4.02 -17.22 -14.79
N VAL A 35 -4.87 -16.21 -14.78
CA VAL A 35 -5.18 -15.33 -15.92
C VAL A 35 -4.18 -14.17 -15.95
N HIS A 36 -3.43 -14.01 -17.04
CA HIS A 36 -2.45 -12.94 -17.15
C HIS A 36 -2.46 -12.23 -18.51
N GLY A 37 -1.97 -10.99 -18.57
CA GLY A 37 -1.95 -10.20 -19.80
C GLY A 37 -1.70 -8.72 -19.56
N LEU A 38 -1.57 -7.95 -20.63
CA LEU A 38 -1.24 -6.52 -20.58
C LEU A 38 -2.25 -5.68 -19.75
N PRO A 39 -1.83 -4.54 -19.17
CA PRO A 39 -2.75 -3.60 -18.54
C PRO A 39 -3.86 -3.16 -19.51
N GLY A 40 -5.11 -3.08 -19.06
CA GLY A 40 -6.24 -2.68 -19.93
C GLY A 40 -6.72 -3.73 -20.95
N ILE A 41 -6.16 -4.95 -20.95
CA ILE A 41 -6.56 -6.03 -21.87
C ILE A 41 -7.94 -6.66 -21.55
N GLY A 42 -8.57 -6.28 -20.44
CA GLY A 42 -9.89 -6.78 -20.03
C GLY A 42 -9.90 -7.88 -18.98
N LYS A 43 -8.78 -8.16 -18.27
CA LYS A 43 -8.72 -9.18 -17.20
C LYS A 43 -9.82 -9.04 -16.16
N SER A 44 -9.96 -7.87 -15.56
CA SER A 44 -10.96 -7.62 -14.50
C SER A 44 -12.41 -7.73 -15.01
N ALA A 45 -12.65 -7.42 -16.29
CA ALA A 45 -13.95 -7.64 -16.92
C ALA A 45 -14.22 -9.14 -17.12
N LEU A 46 -13.23 -9.89 -17.62
CA LEU A 46 -13.32 -11.36 -17.75
C LEU A 46 -13.59 -12.02 -16.40
N LEU A 47 -12.83 -11.70 -15.37
CA LEU A 47 -13.00 -12.28 -14.03
C LEU A 47 -14.34 -11.92 -13.41
N GLY A 48 -14.82 -10.68 -13.61
CA GLY A 48 -16.14 -10.26 -13.14
C GLY A 48 -17.28 -11.01 -13.84
N ALA A 49 -17.19 -11.17 -15.15
CA ALA A 49 -18.17 -11.93 -15.94
C ALA A 49 -18.14 -13.42 -15.59
N PHE A 50 -16.94 -14.01 -15.49
CA PHE A 50 -16.75 -15.39 -15.03
C PHE A 50 -17.35 -15.61 -13.63
N ALA A 51 -17.07 -14.72 -12.68
CA ALA A 51 -17.65 -14.80 -11.34
C ALA A 51 -19.18 -14.72 -11.37
N GLY A 52 -19.75 -13.80 -12.17
CA GLY A 52 -21.20 -13.66 -12.32
C GLY A 52 -21.86 -14.90 -12.94
N LEU A 53 -21.29 -15.44 -14.02
CA LEU A 53 -21.77 -16.66 -14.67
C LEU A 53 -21.67 -17.87 -13.74
N THR A 54 -20.58 -17.99 -13.00
CA THR A 54 -20.37 -19.09 -12.06
C THR A 54 -21.37 -19.02 -10.91
N SER A 55 -21.58 -17.85 -10.30
CA SER A 55 -22.63 -17.67 -9.28
C SER A 55 -24.03 -17.98 -9.81
N ALA A 56 -24.33 -17.68 -11.08
CA ALA A 56 -25.62 -17.97 -11.69
C ALA A 56 -25.89 -19.49 -11.83
N THR A 57 -24.85 -20.33 -11.80
CA THR A 57 -25.00 -21.80 -11.77
C THR A 57 -25.26 -22.37 -10.38
N GLY A 58 -25.34 -21.53 -9.34
CA GLY A 58 -25.53 -21.93 -7.94
C GLY A 58 -24.23 -22.09 -7.14
N ALA A 59 -23.07 -21.91 -7.78
CA ALA A 59 -21.76 -21.99 -7.15
C ALA A 59 -21.54 -20.87 -6.11
N THR A 60 -20.79 -21.16 -5.06
CA THR A 60 -20.35 -20.13 -4.12
C THR A 60 -19.10 -19.43 -4.64
N VAL A 61 -19.20 -18.14 -4.98
CA VAL A 61 -18.07 -17.35 -5.48
C VAL A 61 -17.68 -16.25 -4.49
N VAL A 62 -16.41 -16.25 -4.08
CA VAL A 62 -15.78 -15.19 -3.29
C VAL A 62 -14.77 -14.46 -4.17
N ALA A 63 -15.14 -13.28 -4.64
CA ALA A 63 -14.28 -12.44 -5.46
C ALA A 63 -13.67 -11.29 -4.63
N LEU A 64 -12.35 -11.16 -4.70
CA LEU A 64 -11.57 -10.13 -4.02
C LEU A 64 -10.83 -9.25 -5.03
N ASP A 65 -10.86 -7.94 -4.81
CA ASP A 65 -9.91 -7.00 -5.41
C ASP A 65 -8.72 -6.88 -4.46
N CYS A 66 -7.59 -7.50 -4.79
CA CYS A 66 -6.39 -7.55 -3.95
C CYS A 66 -5.85 -6.16 -3.57
N ARG A 67 -6.22 -5.10 -4.30
CA ARG A 67 -5.82 -3.71 -3.98
C ARG A 67 -6.51 -3.14 -2.75
N THR A 68 -7.60 -3.78 -2.31
CA THR A 68 -8.41 -3.36 -1.16
C THR A 68 -8.12 -4.17 0.09
N VAL A 69 -7.36 -5.26 -0.06
CA VAL A 69 -7.12 -6.22 1.02
C VAL A 69 -5.68 -6.08 1.50
N GLU A 70 -5.49 -6.13 2.81
CA GLU A 70 -4.15 -6.11 3.40
C GLU A 70 -3.39 -7.36 2.96
N PRO A 71 -2.17 -7.25 2.39
CA PRO A 71 -1.41 -8.37 1.85
C PRO A 71 -0.71 -9.16 2.98
N THR A 72 -1.50 -9.52 4.00
CA THR A 72 -1.15 -10.37 5.13
C THR A 72 -2.17 -11.51 5.22
N GLU A 73 -1.79 -12.62 5.84
CA GLU A 73 -2.68 -13.76 6.08
C GLU A 73 -3.97 -13.31 6.78
N ARG A 74 -3.83 -12.51 7.85
CA ARG A 74 -4.96 -11.93 8.57
C ARG A 74 -5.84 -11.07 7.66
N GLY A 75 -5.24 -10.24 6.81
CA GLY A 75 -5.95 -9.41 5.85
C GLY A 75 -6.78 -10.26 4.88
N PHE A 76 -6.17 -11.30 4.32
CA PHE A 76 -6.84 -12.26 3.45
C PHE A 76 -8.01 -12.93 4.15
N LEU A 77 -7.77 -13.57 5.31
CA LEU A 77 -8.78 -14.31 6.08
C LEU A 77 -9.94 -13.41 6.52
N SER A 78 -9.65 -12.15 6.85
CA SER A 78 -10.66 -11.13 7.13
C SER A 78 -11.52 -10.82 5.91
N ALA A 79 -10.91 -10.70 4.73
CA ALA A 79 -11.61 -10.38 3.49
C ALA A 79 -12.49 -11.53 2.96
N VAL A 80 -12.09 -12.79 3.16
CA VAL A 80 -12.85 -13.98 2.70
C VAL A 80 -13.93 -14.47 3.67
N GLY A 81 -14.23 -13.73 4.74
CA GLY A 81 -15.32 -14.10 5.67
C GLY A 81 -15.04 -13.87 7.14
N GLY A 82 -13.86 -13.36 7.52
CA GLY A 82 -13.53 -13.10 8.92
C GLY A 82 -13.04 -14.34 9.69
N HIS A 83 -12.37 -15.26 9.00
CA HIS A 83 -11.93 -16.52 9.61
C HIS A 83 -10.67 -16.30 10.48
N PRO A 84 -10.54 -16.98 11.63
CA PRO A 84 -9.38 -16.82 12.51
C PRO A 84 -8.12 -17.53 11.99
N THR A 85 -8.27 -18.61 11.21
CA THR A 85 -7.16 -19.40 10.66
C THR A 85 -7.54 -19.98 9.29
N VAL A 86 -6.53 -20.46 8.54
CA VAL A 86 -6.73 -21.16 7.26
C VAL A 86 -7.56 -22.43 7.44
N GLU A 87 -7.34 -23.19 8.51
CA GLU A 87 -8.10 -24.42 8.79
C GLU A 87 -9.56 -24.12 9.12
N ALA A 88 -9.85 -22.96 9.73
CA ALA A 88 -11.21 -22.50 9.96
C ALA A 88 -11.89 -22.07 8.65
N LEU A 89 -11.15 -21.44 7.74
CA LEU A 89 -11.63 -21.15 6.39
C LEU A 89 -11.89 -22.45 5.62
N ALA A 90 -10.92 -23.37 5.56
CA ALA A 90 -11.01 -24.64 4.87
C ALA A 90 -12.26 -25.43 5.29
N ARG A 91 -12.46 -25.62 6.60
CA ARG A 91 -13.67 -26.27 7.14
C ARG A 91 -14.97 -25.55 6.79
N HIS A 92 -14.92 -24.21 6.69
CA HIS A 92 -16.09 -23.46 6.27
C HIS A 92 -16.39 -23.70 4.79
N LEU A 93 -15.36 -23.67 3.93
CA LEU A 93 -15.51 -23.92 2.49
C LEU A 93 -15.98 -25.36 2.21
N ASP A 94 -15.47 -26.34 2.94
CA ASP A 94 -15.86 -27.76 2.86
C ASP A 94 -17.34 -28.01 3.24
N ALA A 95 -17.93 -27.11 4.04
CA ALA A 95 -19.33 -27.17 4.43
C ALA A 95 -20.28 -26.48 3.42
N LEU A 96 -19.75 -25.85 2.36
CA LEU A 96 -20.54 -25.22 1.31
C LEU A 96 -20.83 -26.21 0.19
N GLU A 97 -21.93 -26.01 -0.53
CA GLU A 97 -22.21 -26.80 -1.73
C GLU A 97 -21.23 -26.42 -2.85
N PRO A 98 -20.55 -27.40 -3.47
CA PRO A 98 -19.61 -27.14 -4.56
C PRO A 98 -20.33 -26.79 -5.87
N PRO A 99 -19.64 -26.09 -6.80
CA PRO A 99 -18.24 -25.68 -6.70
C PRO A 99 -18.06 -24.39 -5.88
N VAL A 100 -16.97 -24.32 -5.13
CA VAL A 100 -16.56 -23.14 -4.37
C VAL A 100 -15.41 -22.45 -5.10
N VAL A 101 -15.55 -21.17 -5.43
CA VAL A 101 -14.56 -20.45 -6.25
C VAL A 101 -14.06 -19.20 -5.54
N LEU A 102 -12.75 -19.12 -5.35
CA LEU A 102 -12.04 -17.93 -4.89
C LEU A 102 -11.46 -17.21 -6.11
N VAL A 103 -11.80 -15.93 -6.30
CA VAL A 103 -11.27 -15.10 -7.40
C VAL A 103 -10.45 -13.96 -6.83
N LEU A 104 -9.18 -13.87 -7.19
CA LEU A 104 -8.24 -12.81 -6.77
C LEU A 104 -7.87 -11.94 -7.97
N ASP A 105 -8.52 -10.78 -8.12
CA ASP A 105 -8.23 -9.78 -9.16
C ASP A 105 -7.12 -8.83 -8.69
N HIS A 106 -6.28 -8.34 -9.61
CA HIS A 106 -5.07 -7.56 -9.31
C HIS A 106 -4.07 -8.27 -8.38
N TYR A 107 -3.82 -9.55 -8.69
CA TYR A 107 -2.99 -10.47 -7.91
C TYR A 107 -1.57 -9.93 -7.62
N GLU A 108 -1.06 -9.01 -8.44
CA GLU A 108 0.21 -8.31 -8.21
C GLU A 108 0.31 -7.63 -6.82
N HIS A 109 -0.81 -7.31 -6.17
CA HIS A 109 -0.79 -6.73 -4.81
C HIS A 109 -0.68 -7.78 -3.70
N PHE A 110 -0.84 -9.05 -4.02
CA PHE A 110 -0.70 -10.19 -3.12
C PHE A 110 0.61 -10.97 -3.31
N LEU A 111 1.59 -10.40 -4.03
CA LEU A 111 2.90 -11.04 -4.19
C LEU A 111 3.59 -11.34 -2.85
N LEU A 112 3.33 -10.54 -1.81
CA LEU A 112 3.79 -10.83 -0.44
C LEU A 112 3.17 -12.11 0.15
N LEU A 113 2.00 -12.51 -0.32
CA LEU A 113 1.30 -13.72 0.09
C LEU A 113 1.53 -14.90 -0.86
N ASP A 114 2.30 -14.73 -1.94
CA ASP A 114 2.50 -15.74 -2.99
C ASP A 114 2.92 -17.11 -2.41
N THR A 115 3.96 -17.13 -1.56
CA THR A 115 4.38 -18.37 -0.87
C THR A 115 3.28 -18.96 0.01
N TRP A 116 2.64 -18.13 0.85
CA TRP A 116 1.60 -18.59 1.77
C TRP A 116 0.38 -19.13 1.02
N LEU A 117 -0.01 -18.51 -0.09
CA LEU A 117 -1.09 -18.98 -0.95
C LEU A 117 -0.76 -20.37 -1.50
N ARG A 118 0.45 -20.57 -2.04
CA ARG A 118 0.86 -21.87 -2.60
C ARG A 118 1.01 -22.98 -1.57
N ARG A 119 1.57 -22.67 -0.40
CA ARG A 119 2.02 -23.69 0.57
C ARG A 119 1.07 -23.91 1.73
N THR A 120 0.20 -22.95 2.00
CA THR A 120 -0.70 -22.99 3.14
C THR A 120 -2.15 -22.96 2.68
N LEU A 121 -2.54 -21.94 1.89
CA LEU A 121 -3.93 -21.82 1.46
C LEU A 121 -4.32 -22.96 0.50
N VAL A 122 -3.65 -23.07 -0.64
CA VAL A 122 -4.02 -24.02 -1.71
C VAL A 122 -4.04 -25.47 -1.20
N PRO A 123 -3.06 -25.98 -0.43
CA PRO A 123 -3.11 -27.33 0.10
C PRO A 123 -4.21 -27.55 1.15
N ALA A 124 -4.70 -26.49 1.78
CA ALA A 124 -5.79 -26.55 2.75
C ALA A 124 -7.18 -26.38 2.10
N LEU A 125 -7.26 -25.99 0.82
CA LEU A 125 -8.54 -25.86 0.14
C LEU A 125 -9.18 -27.24 -0.08
N PRO A 126 -10.52 -27.35 -0.01
CA PRO A 126 -11.25 -28.55 -0.42
C PRO A 126 -10.90 -28.95 -1.86
N ALA A 127 -10.98 -30.24 -2.18
CA ALA A 127 -10.57 -30.78 -3.49
C ALA A 127 -11.40 -30.23 -4.67
N ASP A 128 -12.63 -29.80 -4.40
CA ASP A 128 -13.60 -29.22 -5.32
C ASP A 128 -13.61 -27.67 -5.28
N ALA A 129 -12.73 -27.05 -4.49
CA ALA A 129 -12.54 -25.62 -4.50
C ALA A 129 -11.55 -25.20 -5.61
N ALA A 130 -11.89 -24.11 -6.30
CA ALA A 130 -11.05 -23.51 -7.33
C ALA A 130 -10.53 -22.13 -6.91
N LEU A 131 -9.28 -21.84 -7.24
CA LEU A 131 -8.65 -20.54 -7.04
C LEU A 131 -8.28 -19.93 -8.40
N VAL A 132 -8.83 -18.76 -8.71
CA VAL A 132 -8.56 -18.03 -9.95
C VAL A 132 -7.79 -16.75 -9.63
N LEU A 133 -6.58 -16.61 -10.17
CA LEU A 133 -5.67 -15.48 -9.99
C LEU A 133 -5.67 -14.61 -11.24
N GLY A 134 -5.88 -13.30 -11.10
CA GLY A 134 -5.81 -12.32 -12.17
C GLY A 134 -4.63 -11.37 -12.00
N GLY A 135 -3.58 -11.55 -12.78
CA GLY A 135 -2.35 -10.75 -12.68
C GLY A 135 -1.94 -10.11 -14.00
N ARG A 136 -1.00 -9.16 -13.97
CA ARG A 136 -0.39 -8.61 -15.20
C ARG A 136 0.69 -9.53 -15.74
N GLU A 137 1.48 -10.06 -14.81
CA GLU A 137 2.68 -10.82 -15.11
C GLU A 137 2.37 -12.31 -15.20
N ARG A 138 3.28 -13.05 -15.82
CA ARG A 138 3.20 -14.50 -15.85
C ARG A 138 3.37 -15.04 -14.42
N PRO A 139 2.78 -16.20 -14.08
CA PRO A 139 3.05 -16.84 -12.81
C PRO A 139 4.54 -17.09 -12.60
N VAL A 140 5.00 -16.90 -11.36
CA VAL A 140 6.35 -17.31 -10.98
C VAL A 140 6.51 -18.83 -11.10
N PRO A 141 7.72 -19.35 -11.42
CA PRO A 141 7.94 -20.76 -11.71
C PRO A 141 7.42 -21.75 -10.65
N ALA A 142 7.45 -21.36 -9.37
CA ALA A 142 6.99 -22.20 -8.27
C ALA A 142 5.49 -22.55 -8.32
N TRP A 143 4.67 -21.82 -9.09
CA TRP A 143 3.27 -22.21 -9.32
C TRP A 143 3.11 -23.46 -10.18
N PHE A 144 4.04 -23.73 -11.11
CA PHE A 144 3.95 -24.89 -11.99
C PHE A 144 4.16 -26.23 -11.26
N GLY A 145 4.68 -26.20 -10.03
CA GLY A 145 4.75 -27.37 -9.15
C GLY A 145 3.45 -27.64 -8.37
N VAL A 146 2.46 -26.74 -8.42
CA VAL A 146 1.17 -26.91 -7.74
C VAL A 146 0.27 -27.85 -8.56
N PRO A 147 -0.27 -28.93 -7.98
CA PRO A 147 -1.18 -29.82 -8.69
C PRO A 147 -2.42 -29.08 -9.22
N GLY A 148 -2.82 -29.36 -10.48
CA GLY A 148 -3.98 -28.71 -11.10
C GLY A 148 -3.77 -27.22 -11.41
N PHE A 149 -2.51 -26.78 -11.59
CA PHE A 149 -2.20 -25.41 -11.98
C PHE A 149 -2.33 -25.20 -13.50
N HIS A 150 -3.11 -24.19 -13.90
CA HIS A 150 -3.36 -23.80 -15.28
C HIS A 150 -3.08 -22.32 -15.51
N THR A 151 -2.77 -21.94 -16.76
CA THR A 151 -2.53 -20.54 -17.15
C THR A 151 -3.39 -20.15 -18.33
N VAL A 152 -3.97 -18.96 -18.27
CA VAL A 152 -4.81 -18.39 -19.35
C VAL A 152 -4.24 -17.03 -19.76
N PRO A 153 -3.42 -16.96 -20.83
CA PRO A 153 -2.93 -15.69 -21.35
C PRO A 153 -4.05 -14.95 -22.10
N LEU A 154 -4.22 -13.65 -21.83
CA LEU A 154 -5.15 -12.79 -22.56
C LEU A 154 -4.43 -12.02 -23.67
N ALA A 155 -4.88 -12.27 -24.90
CA ALA A 155 -4.48 -11.53 -26.10
C ALA A 155 -5.43 -10.33 -26.37
N PRO A 156 -5.06 -9.39 -27.26
CA PRO A 156 -6.01 -8.41 -27.80
C PRO A 156 -7.24 -9.08 -28.44
N LEU A 157 -8.33 -8.32 -28.55
CA LEU A 157 -9.56 -8.78 -29.20
C LEU A 157 -9.31 -9.05 -30.68
N SER A 158 -10.08 -9.99 -31.24
CA SER A 158 -10.12 -10.19 -32.69
C SER A 158 -10.68 -8.95 -33.40
N ASP A 159 -10.40 -8.78 -34.70
CA ASP A 159 -10.95 -7.66 -35.47
C ASP A 159 -12.48 -7.64 -35.47
N THR A 160 -13.10 -8.82 -35.46
CA THR A 160 -14.57 -8.95 -35.36
C THR A 160 -15.07 -8.45 -34.01
N ASP A 161 -14.48 -8.90 -32.91
CA ASP A 161 -14.91 -8.50 -31.56
C ASP A 161 -14.62 -7.03 -31.26
N ALA A 162 -13.48 -6.52 -31.75
CA ALA A 162 -13.14 -5.10 -31.68
C ALA A 162 -14.17 -4.25 -32.45
N GLY A 163 -14.61 -4.71 -33.62
CA GLY A 163 -15.66 -4.06 -34.39
C GLY A 163 -17.00 -4.00 -33.66
N VAL A 164 -17.39 -5.09 -33.00
CA VAL A 164 -18.61 -5.12 -32.17
C VAL A 164 -18.50 -4.15 -31.00
N LEU A 165 -17.36 -4.13 -30.29
CA LEU A 165 -17.12 -3.23 -29.16
C LEU A 165 -17.24 -1.74 -29.53
N LEU A 166 -16.72 -1.36 -30.71
CA LEU A 166 -16.80 -0.01 -31.24
C LEU A 166 -18.24 0.33 -31.68
N ALA A 167 -18.92 -0.59 -32.36
CA ALA A 167 -20.30 -0.40 -32.81
C ALA A 167 -21.28 -0.19 -31.63
N GLU A 168 -21.14 -0.96 -30.55
CA GLU A 168 -21.95 -0.77 -29.33
C GLU A 168 -21.76 0.60 -28.68
N ARG A 169 -20.63 1.26 -28.94
CA ARG A 169 -20.33 2.62 -28.47
C ARG A 169 -20.73 3.71 -29.45
N GLY A 170 -21.50 3.36 -30.49
CA GLY A 170 -22.03 4.32 -31.46
C GLY A 170 -21.00 4.77 -32.50
N VAL A 171 -19.86 4.08 -32.63
CA VAL A 171 -18.87 4.38 -33.67
C VAL A 171 -19.44 4.02 -35.05
N PRO A 172 -19.42 4.94 -36.04
CA PRO A 172 -19.86 4.65 -37.40
C PRO A 172 -19.06 3.51 -38.03
N ALA A 173 -19.71 2.64 -38.82
CA ALA A 173 -19.06 1.48 -39.46
C ALA A 173 -17.83 1.86 -40.31
N THR A 174 -17.78 3.07 -40.88
CA THR A 174 -16.66 3.61 -41.65
C THR A 174 -15.40 3.87 -40.80
N GLU A 175 -15.58 4.17 -39.51
CA GLU A 175 -14.51 4.51 -38.57
C GLU A 175 -13.98 3.28 -37.80
N VAL A 176 -14.72 2.16 -37.82
CA VAL A 176 -14.36 0.94 -37.07
C VAL A 176 -12.99 0.40 -37.45
N VAL A 177 -12.72 0.23 -38.75
CA VAL A 177 -11.45 -0.34 -39.24
C VAL A 177 -10.27 0.60 -38.98
N PRO A 178 -10.34 1.92 -39.29
CA PRO A 178 -9.29 2.87 -38.92
C PRO A 178 -8.97 2.87 -37.42
N LEU A 179 -9.98 2.91 -36.56
CA LEU A 179 -9.76 2.93 -35.11
C LEU A 179 -9.16 1.63 -34.59
N ASN A 180 -9.62 0.48 -35.08
CA ASN A 180 -9.06 -0.80 -34.67
C ASN A 180 -7.63 -0.99 -35.19
N ARG A 181 -7.24 -0.41 -36.34
CA ARG A 181 -5.84 -0.41 -36.79
C ARG A 181 -4.90 0.26 -35.79
N ILE A 182 -5.36 1.36 -35.18
CA ILE A 182 -4.62 2.10 -34.16
C ILE A 182 -4.63 1.34 -32.82
N ALA A 183 -5.79 0.89 -32.38
CA ALA A 183 -5.96 0.21 -31.10
C ALA A 183 -5.45 -1.24 -31.09
N ARG A 184 -5.31 -1.86 -32.26
CA ARG A 184 -4.87 -3.26 -32.49
C ARG A 184 -5.60 -4.26 -31.59
N GLY A 185 -6.93 -4.15 -31.51
CA GLY A 185 -7.78 -5.01 -30.68
C GLY A 185 -7.66 -4.75 -29.16
N HIS A 186 -6.88 -3.76 -28.71
CA HIS A 186 -6.69 -3.48 -27.29
C HIS A 186 -7.94 -2.81 -26.69
N PRO A 187 -8.67 -3.44 -25.74
CA PRO A 187 -9.97 -2.96 -25.26
C PRO A 187 -9.97 -1.53 -24.74
N LEU A 188 -9.03 -1.16 -23.86
CA LEU A 188 -8.97 0.21 -23.34
C LEU A 188 -8.70 1.24 -24.45
N ALA A 189 -7.86 0.90 -25.44
CA ALA A 189 -7.54 1.82 -26.53
C ALA A 189 -8.75 2.00 -27.44
N LEU A 190 -9.51 0.93 -27.71
CA LEU A 190 -10.78 0.98 -28.42
C LEU A 190 -11.80 1.85 -27.67
N ILE A 191 -11.89 1.72 -26.34
CA ILE A 191 -12.80 2.54 -25.50
C ILE A 191 -12.41 4.02 -25.59
N LEU A 192 -11.13 4.35 -25.40
CA LEU A 192 -10.66 5.75 -25.48
C LEU A 192 -10.84 6.32 -26.90
N ALA A 193 -10.49 5.55 -27.94
CA ALA A 193 -10.65 5.94 -29.32
C ALA A 193 -12.12 6.19 -29.70
N SER A 194 -13.03 5.31 -29.26
CA SER A 194 -14.48 5.49 -29.50
C SER A 194 -15.04 6.74 -28.86
N ALA A 195 -14.47 7.18 -27.74
CA ALA A 195 -14.88 8.39 -27.04
C ALA A 195 -14.36 9.66 -27.72
N GLY A 196 -13.20 9.61 -28.40
CA GLY A 196 -12.60 10.76 -29.11
C GLY A 196 -13.06 10.95 -30.56
N VAL A 197 -13.58 9.91 -31.23
CA VAL A 197 -14.00 9.97 -32.65
C VAL A 197 -15.24 10.83 -32.90
N ALA A 198 -15.97 11.22 -31.86
CA ALA A 198 -17.03 12.20 -32.01
C ALA A 198 -16.51 13.60 -32.42
N GLU A 199 -15.22 13.92 -32.20
CA GLU A 199 -14.74 15.32 -32.25
C GLU A 199 -13.45 15.57 -33.08
N ASN A 200 -12.63 14.55 -33.43
CA ASN A 200 -11.40 14.78 -34.22
C ASN A 200 -11.01 13.62 -35.20
N PRO A 201 -11.33 13.74 -36.52
CA PRO A 201 -11.12 12.67 -37.51
C PRO A 201 -9.68 12.39 -38.00
N GLN A 202 -8.65 13.12 -37.54
CA GLN A 202 -7.29 13.08 -38.14
C GLN A 202 -6.21 12.39 -37.28
N LEU A 203 -6.54 11.29 -36.59
CA LEU A 203 -5.58 10.58 -35.73
C LEU A 203 -4.49 9.85 -36.52
N GLY A 204 -3.27 10.40 -36.57
CA GLY A 204 -2.09 9.79 -37.18
C GLY A 204 -1.27 8.93 -36.21
N LEU A 205 -1.75 7.74 -35.86
CA LEU A 205 -1.15 6.85 -34.82
C LEU A 205 -0.63 5.48 -35.34
N GLU A 206 -0.50 5.29 -36.65
CA GLU A 206 -0.37 3.96 -37.27
C GLU A 206 0.86 3.12 -36.80
N ASP A 207 1.95 3.76 -36.37
CA ASP A 207 3.21 3.11 -35.97
C ASP A 207 3.56 3.20 -34.45
N ALA A 208 2.67 3.74 -33.62
CA ALA A 208 2.96 3.91 -32.20
C ALA A 208 2.86 2.60 -31.40
N ALA A 209 3.75 2.43 -30.42
CA ALA A 209 3.64 1.36 -29.43
C ALA A 209 2.33 1.48 -28.64
N MET A 210 1.73 0.36 -28.24
CA MET A 210 0.39 0.35 -27.59
C MET A 210 0.29 1.22 -26.33
N SER A 211 1.35 1.28 -25.52
CA SER A 211 1.41 2.17 -24.36
C SER A 211 1.32 3.65 -24.78
N ARG A 212 2.01 4.03 -25.86
CA ARG A 212 1.96 5.39 -26.41
C ARG A 212 0.60 5.70 -27.04
N VAL A 213 -0.03 4.72 -27.69
CA VAL A 213 -1.40 4.89 -28.23
C VAL A 213 -2.39 5.21 -27.11
N VAL A 214 -2.35 4.47 -26.00
CA VAL A 214 -3.24 4.74 -24.86
C VAL A 214 -2.96 6.10 -24.23
N GLU A 215 -1.69 6.48 -24.08
CA GLU A 215 -1.29 7.78 -23.53
C GLU A 215 -1.77 8.94 -24.43
N GLU A 216 -1.56 8.85 -25.73
CA GLU A 216 -2.00 9.84 -26.73
C GLU A 216 -3.53 9.96 -26.78
N LEU A 217 -4.25 8.84 -26.86
CA LEU A 217 -5.71 8.84 -26.85
C LEU A 217 -6.27 9.39 -25.53
N THR A 218 -5.60 9.12 -24.41
CA THR A 218 -5.98 9.71 -23.13
C THR A 218 -5.81 11.22 -23.14
N ARG A 219 -4.68 11.72 -23.67
CA ARG A 219 -4.42 13.16 -23.75
C ARG A 219 -5.49 13.86 -24.60
N LEU A 220 -5.80 13.31 -25.76
CA LEU A 220 -6.82 13.84 -26.66
C LEU A 220 -8.19 13.89 -25.98
N TYR A 221 -8.62 12.78 -25.40
CA TYR A 221 -9.87 12.74 -24.63
C TYR A 221 -9.88 13.80 -23.52
N PHE A 222 -8.78 13.95 -22.79
CA PHE A 222 -8.65 14.93 -21.71
C PHE A 222 -8.71 16.39 -22.20
N GLU A 223 -8.12 16.68 -23.36
CA GLU A 223 -8.19 17.98 -24.02
C GLU A 223 -9.63 18.30 -24.49
N ASP A 224 -10.38 17.30 -24.93
CA ASP A 224 -11.76 17.43 -25.41
C ASP A 224 -12.81 17.61 -24.28
N ILE A 225 -12.47 17.35 -23.00
CA ILE A 225 -13.39 17.58 -21.87
C ILE A 225 -13.72 19.08 -21.74
N VAL A 226 -14.89 19.50 -22.24
CA VAL A 226 -15.32 20.91 -22.20
C VAL A 226 -15.65 21.37 -20.78
N ASP A 227 -16.30 20.53 -19.97
CA ASP A 227 -16.70 20.87 -18.60
C ASP A 227 -15.49 21.04 -17.66
N PRO A 228 -15.21 22.25 -17.14
CA PRO A 228 -14.05 22.50 -16.29
C PRO A 228 -14.06 21.66 -15.01
N LEU A 229 -15.24 21.38 -14.45
CA LEU A 229 -15.35 20.60 -13.22
C LEU A 229 -15.00 19.12 -13.47
N THR A 230 -15.48 18.53 -14.56
CA THR A 230 -15.10 17.17 -14.97
C THR A 230 -13.59 17.06 -15.18
N ARG A 231 -12.98 18.05 -15.87
CA ARG A 231 -11.52 18.08 -16.05
C ARG A 231 -10.77 18.14 -14.72
N GLN A 232 -11.18 19.03 -13.82
CA GLN A 232 -10.56 19.15 -12.49
C GLN A 232 -10.77 17.90 -11.63
N ALA A 233 -11.95 17.28 -11.68
CA ALA A 233 -12.24 16.04 -10.98
C ALA A 233 -11.34 14.90 -11.46
N LEU A 234 -11.10 14.81 -12.78
CA LEU A 234 -10.18 13.83 -13.37
C LEU A 234 -8.71 14.12 -13.01
N GLU A 235 -8.27 15.39 -13.04
CA GLU A 235 -6.93 15.80 -12.55
C GLU A 235 -6.74 15.40 -11.08
N ALA A 236 -7.71 15.70 -10.22
CA ALA A 236 -7.69 15.37 -8.80
C ALA A 236 -7.66 13.85 -8.60
N ALA A 237 -8.55 13.11 -9.26
CA ALA A 237 -8.61 11.65 -9.17
C ALA A 237 -7.34 10.99 -9.72
N ALA A 238 -6.65 11.60 -10.69
CA ALA A 238 -5.43 11.05 -11.26
C ALA A 238 -4.26 11.03 -10.25
N VAL A 239 -4.26 11.97 -9.30
CA VAL A 239 -3.29 12.05 -8.21
C VAL A 239 -3.59 11.06 -7.08
N LEU A 240 -4.80 10.50 -7.04
CA LEU A 240 -5.27 9.62 -5.98
C LEU A 240 -5.23 8.15 -6.41
N ARG A 241 -5.03 7.25 -5.45
CA ARG A 241 -5.19 5.80 -5.70
C ARG A 241 -6.66 5.45 -5.98
N ARG A 242 -7.53 6.05 -5.18
CA ARG A 242 -8.99 6.01 -5.25
C ARG A 242 -9.54 7.40 -4.93
N ALA A 243 -10.55 7.83 -5.67
CA ALA A 243 -11.31 9.04 -5.37
C ALA A 243 -12.47 8.69 -4.44
N THR A 244 -12.55 9.38 -3.30
CA THR A 244 -13.75 9.44 -2.46
C THR A 244 -14.30 10.86 -2.49
N GLU A 245 -15.56 11.06 -2.13
CA GLU A 245 -16.12 12.42 -2.02
C GLU A 245 -15.28 13.29 -1.09
N SER A 246 -14.85 12.74 0.06
CA SER A 246 -13.99 13.42 1.04
C SER A 246 -12.62 13.84 0.46
N LEU A 247 -11.96 12.96 -0.30
CA LEU A 247 -10.67 13.27 -0.92
C LEU A 247 -10.83 14.26 -2.07
N LEU A 248 -11.85 14.11 -2.92
CA LEU A 248 -12.14 15.05 -4.00
C LEU A 248 -12.46 16.44 -3.44
N ASP A 249 -13.29 16.51 -2.39
CA ASP A 249 -13.62 17.77 -1.71
C ASP A 249 -12.36 18.46 -1.18
N ALA A 250 -11.48 17.72 -0.50
CA ALA A 250 -10.24 18.25 0.03
C ALA A 250 -9.28 18.74 -1.08
N VAL A 251 -9.15 17.98 -2.17
CA VAL A 251 -8.22 18.29 -3.27
C VAL A 251 -8.70 19.46 -4.12
N LEU A 252 -10.02 19.58 -4.33
CA LEU A 252 -10.64 20.64 -5.12
C LEU A 252 -10.95 21.91 -4.30
N GLY A 253 -10.98 21.81 -2.97
CA GLY A 253 -11.37 22.91 -2.08
C GLY A 253 -12.89 23.08 -1.97
N GLY A 254 -13.65 22.02 -2.19
CA GLY A 254 -15.12 22.00 -2.15
C GLY A 254 -15.75 21.23 -3.32
N GLY A 255 -17.02 20.85 -3.17
CA GLY A 255 -17.82 20.27 -4.27
C GLY A 255 -17.51 18.80 -4.58
N GLY A 256 -16.93 18.05 -3.64
CA GLY A 256 -16.50 16.66 -3.86
C GLY A 256 -17.61 15.72 -4.33
N ALA A 257 -18.86 15.92 -3.89
CA ALA A 257 -20.00 15.11 -4.32
C ALA A 257 -20.31 15.28 -5.82
N VAL A 258 -20.36 16.53 -6.31
CA VAL A 258 -20.60 16.81 -7.74
C VAL A 258 -19.42 16.34 -8.58
N ALA A 259 -18.19 16.52 -8.10
CA ALA A 259 -17.00 16.00 -8.76
C ALA A 259 -17.02 14.48 -8.87
N MET A 260 -17.49 13.77 -7.84
CA MET A 260 -17.66 12.32 -7.86
C MET A 260 -18.67 11.87 -8.93
N GLU A 261 -19.82 12.53 -9.00
CA GLU A 261 -20.85 12.24 -10.01
C GLU A 261 -20.29 12.39 -11.43
N ARG A 262 -19.57 13.48 -11.71
CA ARG A 262 -18.93 13.73 -13.01
C ARG A 262 -17.86 12.68 -13.32
N LEU A 263 -17.04 12.34 -12.34
CA LEU A 263 -15.98 11.36 -12.50
C LEU A 263 -16.55 9.97 -12.85
N LEU A 264 -17.63 9.55 -12.18
CA LEU A 264 -18.29 8.26 -12.43
C LEU A 264 -18.98 8.18 -13.80
N ALA A 265 -19.27 9.31 -14.44
CA ALA A 265 -19.81 9.34 -15.81
C ALA A 265 -18.75 9.05 -16.89
N LEU A 266 -17.46 9.06 -16.55
CA LEU A 266 -16.38 8.82 -17.50
C LEU A 266 -16.22 7.32 -17.81
N PRO A 267 -15.97 6.94 -19.08
CA PRO A 267 -16.02 5.54 -19.54
C PRO A 267 -14.89 4.65 -19.02
N PHE A 268 -13.85 5.24 -18.42
CA PHE A 268 -12.67 4.55 -17.86
C PHE A 268 -12.60 4.68 -16.33
N VAL A 269 -13.66 5.18 -15.69
CA VAL A 269 -13.78 5.24 -14.24
C VAL A 269 -14.72 4.15 -13.78
N VAL A 270 -14.30 3.39 -12.77
CA VAL A 270 -15.11 2.32 -12.19
C VAL A 270 -15.42 2.67 -10.74
N ALA A 271 -16.70 2.53 -10.36
CA ALA A 271 -17.12 2.57 -8.97
C ALA A 271 -16.58 1.33 -8.25
N GLY A 272 -15.67 1.54 -7.30
CA GLY A 272 -15.21 0.50 -6.38
C GLY A 272 -15.97 0.57 -5.05
N ARG A 273 -15.82 -0.49 -4.24
CA ARG A 273 -16.35 -0.55 -2.87
C ARG A 273 -15.89 0.63 -2.00
N ASP A 274 -14.69 1.12 -2.28
CA ASP A 274 -13.98 2.08 -1.46
C ASP A 274 -13.85 3.47 -2.12
N GLY A 275 -14.51 3.69 -3.27
CA GLY A 275 -14.41 4.92 -4.04
C GLY A 275 -14.23 4.65 -5.54
N ALA A 276 -14.26 5.72 -6.32
CA ALA A 276 -14.04 5.67 -7.76
C ALA A 276 -12.56 5.43 -8.07
N VAL A 277 -12.30 4.56 -9.04
CA VAL A 277 -10.94 4.27 -9.51
C VAL A 277 -10.85 4.60 -10.99
N VAL A 278 -9.94 5.52 -11.33
CA VAL A 278 -9.56 5.80 -12.71
C VAL A 278 -8.69 4.64 -13.20
N HIS A 279 -8.95 4.16 -14.42
CA HIS A 279 -8.10 3.16 -15.05
C HIS A 279 -6.65 3.62 -15.04
N GLU A 280 -5.72 2.76 -14.64
CA GLU A 280 -4.33 3.13 -14.38
C GLU A 280 -3.63 3.81 -15.56
N ALA A 281 -3.72 3.28 -16.77
CA ALA A 281 -3.06 3.92 -17.92
C ALA A 281 -3.58 5.35 -18.18
N VAL A 282 -4.88 5.60 -17.94
CA VAL A 282 -5.47 6.94 -18.05
C VAL A 282 -4.98 7.83 -16.92
N ARG A 283 -5.02 7.31 -15.70
CA ARG A 283 -4.53 7.98 -14.50
C ARG A 283 -3.08 8.42 -14.64
N ASP A 284 -2.21 7.53 -15.10
CA ASP A 284 -0.78 7.78 -15.24
C ASP A 284 -0.51 8.85 -16.31
N ALA A 285 -1.24 8.80 -17.43
CA ALA A 285 -1.16 9.81 -18.48
C ALA A 285 -1.64 11.21 -18.00
N VAL A 286 -2.80 11.28 -17.34
CA VAL A 286 -3.34 12.55 -16.79
C VAL A 286 -2.43 13.09 -15.68
N ALA A 287 -1.98 12.24 -14.76
CA ALA A 287 -1.07 12.65 -13.69
C ALA A 287 0.29 13.11 -14.25
N GLY A 288 0.82 12.42 -15.27
CA GLY A 288 2.03 12.81 -15.99
C GLY A 288 1.89 14.16 -16.69
N HIS A 289 0.80 14.37 -17.42
CA HIS A 289 0.48 15.65 -18.04
C HIS A 289 0.38 16.76 -16.99
N LEU A 290 -0.41 16.58 -15.93
CA LEU A 290 -0.57 17.57 -14.85
C LEU A 290 0.77 17.90 -14.19
N ARG A 291 1.60 16.88 -13.92
CA ARG A 291 2.95 17.05 -13.34
C ARG A 291 3.86 17.90 -14.24
N SER A 292 3.76 17.76 -15.56
CA SER A 292 4.53 18.56 -16.53
C SER A 292 3.97 19.97 -16.76
N ALA A 293 2.65 20.10 -16.94
CA ALA A 293 2.00 21.33 -17.35
C ALA A 293 1.77 22.28 -16.16
N ASN A 294 1.44 21.73 -14.98
CA ASN A 294 1.25 22.49 -13.76
C ASN A 294 1.79 21.73 -12.53
N PRO A 295 3.13 21.68 -12.36
CA PRO A 295 3.76 20.97 -11.24
C PRO A 295 3.36 21.52 -9.86
N VAL A 296 2.93 22.78 -9.78
CA VAL A 296 2.44 23.39 -8.53
C VAL A 296 1.11 22.77 -8.14
N ARG A 297 0.12 22.77 -9.07
CA ARG A 297 -1.18 22.14 -8.83
C ARG A 297 -1.05 20.65 -8.51
N TYR A 298 -0.18 19.93 -9.23
CA TYR A 298 0.12 18.53 -8.94
C TYR A 298 0.57 18.32 -7.48
N ARG A 299 1.51 19.15 -7.00
CA ARG A 299 2.00 19.10 -5.62
C ARG A 299 0.93 19.48 -4.60
N ASP A 300 0.13 20.50 -4.90
CA ASP A 300 -0.93 20.96 -4.00
C ASP A 300 -2.05 19.92 -3.86
N HIS A 301 -2.43 19.23 -4.94
CA HIS A 301 -3.33 18.08 -4.88
C HIS A 301 -2.78 16.96 -4.00
N ARG A 302 -1.50 16.60 -4.16
CA ARG A 302 -0.86 15.58 -3.29
C ARG A 302 -0.86 16.00 -1.82
N ARG A 303 -0.58 17.28 -1.52
CA ARG A 303 -0.61 17.82 -0.15
C ARG A 303 -2.00 17.82 0.45
N ALA A 304 -3.01 18.24 -0.30
CA ALA A 304 -4.41 18.22 0.14
C ALA A 304 -4.88 16.80 0.43
N ALA A 305 -4.58 15.86 -0.47
CA ALA A 305 -4.84 14.44 -0.28
C ALA A 305 -4.16 13.90 0.98
N TRP A 306 -2.86 14.17 1.17
CA TRP A 306 -2.12 13.74 2.37
C TRP A 306 -2.75 14.26 3.67
N ARG A 307 -3.14 15.54 3.73
CA ARG A 307 -3.78 16.12 4.93
C ARG A 307 -5.08 15.40 5.26
N ARG A 308 -5.94 15.19 4.25
CA ARG A 308 -7.23 14.50 4.46
C ARG A 308 -7.04 13.03 4.86
N LEU A 309 -6.12 12.30 4.21
CA LEU A 309 -5.79 10.92 4.58
C LEU A 309 -5.26 10.84 6.02
N GLN A 310 -4.43 11.79 6.44
CA GLN A 310 -3.90 11.84 7.80
C GLN A 310 -5.01 12.07 8.83
N GLU A 311 -6.00 12.91 8.52
CA GLU A 311 -7.18 13.13 9.37
C GLU A 311 -8.05 11.87 9.47
N GLU A 312 -8.37 11.25 8.34
CA GLU A 312 -9.20 10.04 8.29
C GLU A 312 -8.54 8.85 8.98
N MET A 313 -7.22 8.69 8.82
CA MET A 313 -6.48 7.59 9.43
C MET A 313 -6.44 7.67 10.97
N ARG A 314 -6.53 8.87 11.55
CA ARG A 314 -6.57 9.05 13.01
C ARG A 314 -7.86 8.53 13.65
N SER A 315 -8.98 8.59 12.92
CA SER A 315 -10.29 8.12 13.40
C SER A 315 -10.68 6.74 12.86
N ALA A 316 -9.89 6.19 11.93
CA ALA A 316 -10.17 4.91 11.29
C ALA A 316 -10.12 3.73 12.28
N ALA A 317 -11.04 2.78 12.09
CA ALA A 317 -10.97 1.51 12.80
C ALA A 317 -9.73 0.72 12.34
N PRO A 318 -9.12 -0.13 13.19
CA PRO A 318 -7.94 -0.92 12.82
C PRO A 318 -8.10 -1.77 11.56
N ALA A 319 -9.33 -2.25 11.28
CA ALA A 319 -9.63 -3.03 10.08
C ALA A 319 -9.64 -2.20 8.79
N GLU A 320 -9.77 -0.87 8.89
CA GLU A 320 -9.80 0.04 7.75
C GLU A 320 -8.45 0.73 7.49
N LEU A 321 -7.53 0.71 8.48
CA LEU A 321 -6.23 1.38 8.40
C LEU A 321 -5.47 1.04 7.13
N TRP A 322 -5.49 -0.23 6.70
CA TRP A 322 -4.81 -0.64 5.48
C TRP A 322 -5.24 0.16 4.23
N ARG A 323 -6.51 0.52 4.10
CA ARG A 323 -7.00 1.29 2.94
C ARG A 323 -6.29 2.64 2.87
N TYR A 324 -6.13 3.31 4.02
CA TYR A 324 -5.41 4.57 4.13
C TYR A 324 -3.89 4.37 3.97
N THR A 325 -3.31 3.30 4.53
CA THR A 325 -1.91 2.96 4.31
C THR A 325 -1.61 2.79 2.81
N ALA A 326 -2.48 2.10 2.08
CA ALA A 326 -2.35 1.91 0.64
C ALA A 326 -2.47 3.24 -0.13
N ASP A 327 -3.34 4.15 0.30
CA ASP A 327 -3.46 5.50 -0.26
C ASP A 327 -2.17 6.32 -0.04
N VAL A 328 -1.58 6.25 1.16
CA VAL A 328 -0.30 6.90 1.49
C VAL A 328 0.86 6.29 0.69
N LEU A 329 0.93 4.96 0.60
CA LEU A 329 1.94 4.26 -0.20
C LEU A 329 1.88 4.62 -1.68
N TYR A 330 0.66 4.79 -2.21
CA TYR A 330 0.47 5.22 -3.59
C TYR A 330 0.98 6.65 -3.83
N LEU A 331 0.71 7.55 -2.89
CA LEU A 331 1.15 8.95 -2.98
C LEU A 331 2.67 9.12 -2.85
N LEU A 332 3.43 8.14 -2.38
CA LEU A 332 4.89 8.21 -2.32
C LEU A 332 5.50 8.05 -3.73
N ASP A 333 6.22 9.06 -4.21
CA ASP A 333 6.91 9.05 -5.51
C ASP A 333 8.41 8.74 -5.37
N ASN A 334 9.00 8.81 -4.17
CA ASN A 334 10.44 8.59 -3.99
C ASN A 334 10.87 7.19 -4.48
N PRO A 335 11.73 7.08 -5.50
CA PRO A 335 12.06 5.81 -6.14
C PRO A 335 12.78 4.84 -5.20
N VAL A 336 13.57 5.34 -4.24
CA VAL A 336 14.24 4.51 -3.25
C VAL A 336 13.22 3.87 -2.32
N VAL A 337 12.25 4.67 -1.85
CA VAL A 337 11.15 4.20 -1.02
C VAL A 337 10.28 3.21 -1.79
N ARG A 338 9.86 3.56 -3.01
CA ARG A 338 9.04 2.71 -3.86
C ARG A 338 9.73 1.38 -4.15
N THR A 339 11.00 1.39 -4.54
CA THR A 339 11.77 0.16 -4.79
C THR A 339 11.88 -0.69 -3.52
N ALA A 340 12.04 -0.07 -2.35
CA ALA A 340 12.04 -0.82 -1.11
C ALA A 340 10.70 -1.52 -0.85
N PHE A 341 9.55 -0.92 -1.20
CA PHE A 341 8.21 -1.50 -0.97
C PHE A 341 7.69 -2.39 -2.09
N PHE A 342 8.10 -2.10 -3.33
CA PHE A 342 7.63 -2.74 -4.56
C PHE A 342 8.83 -2.96 -5.52
N PRO A 343 9.79 -3.84 -5.18
CA PRO A 343 10.93 -4.14 -6.05
C PRO A 343 10.46 -4.95 -7.27
N ALA A 344 10.84 -4.50 -8.47
CA ALA A 344 10.45 -5.12 -9.73
C ALA A 344 10.97 -6.57 -9.90
N ASP A 345 12.17 -6.87 -9.39
CA ASP A 345 12.85 -8.15 -9.64
C ASP A 345 12.72 -9.18 -8.51
N ALA A 346 11.98 -8.87 -7.44
CA ALA A 346 11.87 -9.76 -6.28
C ALA A 346 11.12 -11.06 -6.58
N GLN A 347 10.36 -11.12 -7.69
CA GLN A 347 9.57 -12.28 -8.08
C GLN A 347 10.38 -13.48 -8.59
N GLN A 348 11.69 -13.34 -8.78
CA GLN A 348 12.53 -14.45 -9.25
C GLN A 348 12.79 -15.50 -8.15
N VAL A 349 12.52 -15.16 -6.88
CA VAL A 349 12.88 -15.97 -5.72
C VAL A 349 11.71 -16.02 -4.74
N ALA A 350 11.36 -17.23 -4.29
CA ALA A 350 10.34 -17.43 -3.25
C ALA A 350 10.98 -17.47 -1.86
N VAL A 351 10.47 -16.68 -0.90
CA VAL A 351 10.91 -16.74 0.50
C VAL A 351 10.00 -17.67 1.28
N GLU A 352 10.60 -18.56 2.08
CA GLU A 352 9.89 -19.59 2.84
C GLU A 352 10.54 -19.79 4.21
N PRO A 353 9.79 -20.21 5.25
CA PRO A 353 10.40 -20.69 6.49
C PRO A 353 11.38 -21.82 6.22
N ALA A 354 12.55 -21.78 6.86
CA ALA A 354 13.56 -22.81 6.69
C ALA A 354 13.08 -24.14 7.29
N SER A 355 13.40 -25.24 6.60
CA SER A 355 13.12 -26.60 7.06
C SER A 355 14.41 -27.30 7.50
N VAL A 356 14.28 -28.43 8.19
CA VAL A 356 15.44 -29.26 8.58
C VAL A 356 16.28 -29.74 7.38
N LEU A 357 15.66 -29.85 6.20
CA LEU A 357 16.34 -30.26 4.97
C LEU A 357 17.27 -29.16 4.43
N ASP A 358 17.09 -27.91 4.86
CA ASP A 358 17.89 -26.78 4.39
C ASP A 358 19.19 -26.61 5.19
N GLU A 359 19.39 -27.36 6.28
CA GLU A 359 20.50 -27.18 7.23
C GLU A 359 21.87 -27.17 6.55
N GLU A 360 22.16 -28.19 5.74
CA GLU A 360 23.47 -28.32 5.08
C GLU A 360 23.75 -27.13 4.15
N THR A 361 22.72 -26.66 3.44
CA THR A 361 22.87 -25.54 2.51
C THR A 361 23.01 -24.21 3.25
N VAL A 362 22.21 -23.96 4.29
CA VAL A 362 22.31 -22.75 5.14
C VAL A 362 23.68 -22.67 5.81
N ARG A 363 24.18 -23.78 6.35
CA ARG A 363 25.54 -23.86 6.90
C ARG A 363 26.58 -23.61 5.81
N GLY A 364 26.45 -24.24 4.65
CA GLY A 364 27.36 -24.03 3.52
C GLY A 364 27.46 -22.56 3.09
N ILE A 365 26.33 -21.85 2.99
CA ILE A 365 26.29 -20.41 2.69
C ILE A 365 26.95 -19.61 3.81
N THR A 366 26.65 -19.94 5.06
CA THR A 366 27.22 -19.27 6.23
C THR A 366 28.74 -19.38 6.25
N HIS A 367 29.29 -20.60 6.17
CA HIS A 367 30.74 -20.85 6.21
C HIS A 367 31.48 -20.31 4.97
N ARG A 368 30.77 -20.06 3.86
CA ARG A 368 31.33 -19.41 2.67
C ARG A 368 31.56 -17.91 2.86
N HIS A 369 30.63 -17.22 3.50
CA HIS A 369 30.60 -15.75 3.55
C HIS A 369 31.02 -15.16 4.89
N GLU A 370 30.83 -15.90 5.98
CA GLU A 370 31.15 -15.49 7.34
C GLU A 370 32.47 -16.06 7.83
N GLY A 371 33.10 -15.39 8.80
CA GLY A 371 34.24 -15.94 9.52
C GLY A 371 33.83 -17.00 10.55
N LEU A 372 34.82 -17.58 11.24
CA LEU A 372 34.60 -18.71 12.15
C LEU A 372 33.76 -18.34 13.37
N GLU A 373 33.94 -17.14 13.93
CA GLU A 373 33.19 -16.67 15.09
C GLU A 373 31.73 -16.40 14.72
N ALA A 374 31.50 -15.67 13.62
CA ALA A 374 30.16 -15.38 13.11
C ALA A 374 29.41 -16.65 12.68
N ALA A 375 30.07 -17.58 11.99
CA ALA A 375 29.46 -18.85 11.58
C ALA A 375 29.05 -19.70 12.79
N ARG A 376 29.88 -19.80 13.83
CA ARG A 376 29.54 -20.53 15.07
C ARG A 376 28.30 -19.96 15.78
N LEU A 377 28.13 -18.65 15.77
CA LEU A 377 26.94 -18.01 16.34
C LEU A 377 25.68 -18.34 15.53
N LEU A 378 25.75 -18.28 14.20
CA LEU A 378 24.63 -18.63 13.31
C LEU A 378 24.28 -20.12 13.40
N ASP A 379 25.28 -20.99 13.50
CA ASP A 379 25.11 -22.43 13.72
C ASP A 379 24.37 -22.72 15.04
N ARG A 380 24.67 -21.96 16.10
CA ARG A 380 23.93 -22.06 17.37
C ARG A 380 22.50 -21.54 17.24
N TRP A 381 22.30 -20.41 16.57
CA TRP A 381 20.95 -19.89 16.29
C TRP A 381 20.09 -20.92 15.54
N TRP A 382 20.66 -21.63 14.56
CA TRP A 382 19.97 -22.69 13.84
C TRP A 382 19.50 -23.81 14.78
N VAL A 383 20.37 -24.25 15.70
CA VAL A 383 20.05 -25.32 16.66
C VAL A 383 19.03 -24.86 17.70
N THR A 384 19.17 -23.66 18.26
CA THR A 384 18.32 -23.19 19.36
C THR A 384 16.98 -22.62 18.87
N THR A 385 16.94 -22.05 17.67
CA THR A 385 15.78 -21.33 17.14
C THR A 385 15.72 -21.44 15.62
N PRO A 386 15.52 -22.66 15.07
CA PRO A 386 15.45 -22.85 13.62
C PRO A 386 14.28 -22.06 12.99
N SER A 387 13.21 -21.81 13.76
CA SER A 387 12.06 -21.00 13.32
C SER A 387 12.37 -19.50 13.14
N ALA A 388 13.57 -19.03 13.47
CA ALA A 388 14.02 -17.69 13.13
C ALA A 388 14.59 -17.60 11.70
N PHE A 389 14.82 -18.73 11.04
CA PHE A 389 15.41 -18.78 9.71
C PHE A 389 14.34 -18.88 8.62
N SER A 390 14.57 -18.12 7.56
CA SER A 390 13.84 -18.24 6.30
C SER A 390 14.84 -18.39 5.16
N VAL A 391 14.48 -19.18 4.15
CA VAL A 391 15.28 -19.41 2.94
C VAL A 391 14.61 -18.77 1.73
N SER A 392 15.46 -18.25 0.85
CA SER A 392 15.12 -17.73 -0.47
C SER A 392 15.40 -18.83 -1.49
N ARG A 393 14.41 -19.27 -2.26
CA ARG A 393 14.54 -20.31 -3.28
C ARG A 393 14.42 -19.78 -4.70
N ASP A 394 15.31 -20.21 -5.57
CA ASP A 394 15.24 -19.90 -6.99
C ASP A 394 14.10 -20.67 -7.70
N ARG A 395 13.99 -20.47 -9.02
CA ARG A 395 13.01 -21.14 -9.88
C ARG A 395 13.08 -22.66 -9.89
N ASP A 396 14.25 -23.24 -9.56
CA ASP A 396 14.48 -24.68 -9.54
C ASP A 396 14.25 -25.26 -8.11
N GLY A 397 13.78 -24.42 -7.17
CA GLY A 397 13.56 -24.79 -5.77
C GLY A 397 14.83 -24.87 -4.93
N ARG A 398 15.99 -24.46 -5.48
CA ARG A 398 17.26 -24.49 -4.75
C ARG A 398 17.38 -23.27 -3.86
N VAL A 399 17.99 -23.44 -2.69
CA VAL A 399 18.25 -22.34 -1.76
C VAL A 399 19.29 -21.39 -2.38
N ALA A 400 18.84 -20.19 -2.75
CA ALA A 400 19.63 -19.07 -3.23
C ALA A 400 20.15 -18.19 -2.09
N GLY A 401 19.56 -18.28 -0.90
CA GLY A 401 20.02 -17.54 0.27
C GLY A 401 19.15 -17.77 1.50
N PHE A 402 19.46 -17.10 2.60
CA PHE A 402 18.67 -17.16 3.82
C PHE A 402 18.73 -15.85 4.60
N PHE A 403 17.83 -15.69 5.56
CA PHE A 403 17.94 -14.65 6.59
C PHE A 403 17.45 -15.13 7.95
N VAL A 404 17.83 -14.39 8.98
CA VAL A 404 17.50 -14.64 10.38
C VAL A 404 16.72 -13.46 10.94
N LEU A 405 15.47 -13.69 11.31
CA LEU A 405 14.56 -12.67 11.85
C LEU A 405 14.15 -13.04 13.28
N LEU A 406 14.37 -12.09 14.20
CA LEU A 406 14.13 -12.23 15.63
C LEU A 406 12.96 -11.35 16.06
N ASP A 407 12.05 -11.91 16.85
CA ASP A 407 10.99 -11.17 17.54
C ASP A 407 11.52 -10.49 18.81
N ASP A 408 10.69 -9.63 19.42
CA ASP A 408 11.03 -8.90 20.65
C ASP A 408 11.49 -9.81 21.79
N ALA A 409 10.83 -10.96 21.97
CA ALA A 409 11.16 -11.90 23.03
C ALA A 409 12.55 -12.50 22.84
N ARG A 410 12.90 -12.90 21.61
CA ARG A 410 14.22 -13.45 21.26
C ARG A 410 15.34 -12.41 21.31
N ILE A 411 15.01 -11.12 21.22
CA ILE A 411 15.98 -10.03 21.41
C ILE A 411 16.27 -9.86 22.91
N ARG A 412 15.23 -9.75 23.75
CA ARG A 412 15.38 -9.50 25.21
C ARG A 412 15.80 -10.72 26.02
N HIS A 413 15.38 -11.90 25.58
CA HIS A 413 15.64 -13.19 26.23
C HIS A 413 16.31 -14.13 25.25
N SER A 414 17.46 -13.69 24.72
CA SER A 414 18.17 -14.40 23.66
C SER A 414 18.67 -15.78 24.13
N PRO A 415 18.35 -16.88 23.40
CA PRO A 415 18.94 -18.19 23.65
C PRO A 415 20.43 -18.26 23.27
N VAL A 416 20.92 -17.26 22.53
CA VAL A 416 22.34 -17.08 22.17
C VAL A 416 22.83 -15.78 22.81
N ALA A 417 22.79 -15.73 24.14
CA ALA A 417 23.05 -14.53 24.94
C ALA A 417 24.44 -13.89 24.73
N ASP A 418 25.39 -14.65 24.19
CA ASP A 418 26.74 -14.20 23.88
C ASP A 418 26.89 -13.54 22.49
N ASP A 419 25.83 -13.46 21.70
CA ASP A 419 25.83 -12.77 20.41
C ASP A 419 25.98 -11.23 20.61
N PRO A 420 27.09 -10.61 20.18
CA PRO A 420 27.33 -9.18 20.41
C PRO A 420 26.32 -8.27 19.70
N VAL A 421 25.75 -8.70 18.57
CA VAL A 421 24.76 -7.90 17.84
C VAL A 421 23.44 -7.87 18.62
N VAL A 422 22.94 -9.03 19.04
CA VAL A 422 21.67 -9.12 19.77
C VAL A 422 21.78 -8.46 21.14
N ARG A 423 22.93 -8.59 21.83
CA ARG A 423 23.20 -7.82 23.07
C ARG A 423 23.20 -6.30 22.87
N ALA A 424 23.62 -5.80 21.72
CA ALA A 424 23.56 -4.37 21.43
C ALA A 424 22.11 -3.90 21.30
N TRP A 425 21.26 -4.72 20.68
CA TRP A 425 19.83 -4.42 20.54
C TRP A 425 19.08 -4.50 21.87
N ASP A 426 19.34 -5.54 22.68
CA ASP A 426 18.77 -5.65 24.02
C ASP A 426 19.16 -4.45 24.90
N ARG A 427 20.43 -4.03 24.90
CA ARG A 427 20.86 -2.81 25.59
C ARG A 427 20.15 -1.54 25.09
N GLN A 428 19.90 -1.44 23.78
CA GLN A 428 19.11 -0.33 23.23
C GLN A 428 17.66 -0.36 23.74
N LEU A 429 17.05 -1.55 23.84
CA LEU A 429 15.70 -1.72 24.38
C LEU A 429 15.64 -1.47 25.90
N GLN A 430 16.71 -1.76 26.64
CA GLN A 430 16.80 -1.45 28.07
C GLN A 430 16.98 0.06 28.32
N SER A 431 17.81 0.74 27.52
CA SER A 431 18.02 2.18 27.64
C SER A 431 16.84 3.02 27.15
N HIS A 432 16.07 2.50 26.20
CA HIS A 432 14.86 3.13 25.68
C HIS A 432 13.70 2.11 25.69
N PRO A 433 13.09 1.81 26.85
CA PRO A 433 12.06 0.79 26.96
C PRO A 433 10.88 0.98 26.01
N LEU A 434 10.35 -0.13 25.51
CA LEU A 434 9.08 -0.14 24.77
C LEU A 434 7.90 -0.08 25.76
N GLY A 435 6.79 0.50 25.33
CA GLY A 435 5.53 0.46 26.05
C GLY A 435 4.96 -0.96 26.17
N ARG A 436 3.98 -1.17 27.05
CA ARG A 436 3.40 -2.49 27.40
C ARG A 436 2.86 -3.33 26.22
N ARG A 437 2.54 -2.69 25.09
CA ARG A 437 2.01 -3.35 23.87
C ARG A 437 2.88 -3.09 22.65
N GLU A 438 4.03 -2.44 22.84
CA GLU A 438 4.96 -2.14 21.76
C GLU A 438 5.99 -3.28 21.64
N VAL A 439 6.33 -3.66 20.41
CA VAL A 439 7.27 -4.75 20.11
C VAL A 439 8.39 -4.28 19.19
N ALA A 440 9.55 -4.93 19.28
CA ALA A 440 10.65 -4.80 18.34
C ALA A 440 10.78 -6.03 17.42
N LEU A 441 11.41 -5.81 16.28
CA LEU A 441 11.80 -6.85 15.32
C LEU A 441 13.29 -6.69 14.99
N GLY A 442 14.02 -7.77 14.77
CA GLY A 442 15.47 -7.72 14.53
C GLY A 442 15.91 -8.62 13.38
N LEU A 443 16.40 -8.04 12.30
CA LEU A 443 16.96 -8.76 11.16
C LEU A 443 18.45 -8.99 11.38
N ARG A 444 18.76 -10.16 11.95
CA ARG A 444 20.08 -10.50 12.51
C ARG A 444 21.11 -10.86 11.45
N ARG A 445 20.69 -11.43 10.32
CA ARG A 445 21.56 -11.65 9.18
C ARG A 445 20.74 -11.94 7.93
N TRP A 446 21.28 -11.64 6.75
CA TRP A 446 20.85 -12.21 5.48
C TRP A 446 22.09 -12.53 4.65
N LEU A 447 22.05 -13.61 3.89
CA LEU A 447 23.14 -14.01 2.99
C LEU A 447 22.57 -14.66 1.72
N ASP A 448 23.08 -14.24 0.58
CA ASP A 448 22.94 -14.90 -0.71
C ASP A 448 24.08 -15.91 -0.92
N VAL A 449 23.79 -16.99 -1.63
CA VAL A 449 24.72 -18.09 -1.88
C VAL A 449 26.00 -17.65 -2.58
N ASP A 450 25.91 -16.68 -3.49
CA ASP A 450 27.04 -16.23 -4.31
C ASP A 450 27.55 -14.85 -3.86
N ARG A 451 26.64 -13.96 -3.47
CA ARG A 451 26.95 -12.55 -3.21
C ARG A 451 27.08 -12.18 -1.73
N GLY A 452 26.81 -13.13 -0.82
CA GLY A 452 26.84 -12.87 0.62
C GLY A 452 25.81 -11.80 0.97
N GLU A 453 26.20 -10.72 1.65
CA GLU A 453 25.23 -9.69 2.00
C GLU A 453 24.92 -8.70 0.87
N ALA A 454 25.66 -8.66 -0.23
CA ALA A 454 25.54 -7.57 -1.21
C ALA A 454 24.13 -7.48 -1.85
N PRO A 455 23.65 -6.28 -2.24
CA PRO A 455 22.32 -6.12 -2.85
C PRO A 455 22.09 -7.01 -4.08
N GLY A 456 20.91 -7.62 -4.15
CA GLY A 456 20.53 -8.58 -5.19
C GLY A 456 19.07 -8.99 -5.08
N THR A 457 18.65 -9.93 -5.93
CA THR A 457 17.28 -10.48 -5.98
C THR A 457 16.90 -11.17 -4.67
N THR A 458 17.81 -11.97 -4.10
CA THR A 458 17.63 -12.65 -2.81
C THR A 458 17.41 -11.66 -1.66
N GLN A 459 18.18 -10.56 -1.61
CA GLN A 459 18.08 -9.51 -0.60
C GLN A 459 16.78 -8.72 -0.76
N ALA A 460 16.37 -8.42 -2.00
CA ALA A 460 15.09 -7.78 -2.28
C ALA A 460 13.91 -8.66 -1.81
N ALA A 461 13.96 -9.96 -2.08
CA ALA A 461 12.94 -10.92 -1.65
C ALA A 461 12.90 -11.05 -0.11
N CYS A 462 14.07 -11.18 0.55
CA CYS A 462 14.21 -11.15 2.01
C CYS A 462 13.57 -9.89 2.59
N TRP A 463 13.91 -8.72 2.03
CA TRP A 463 13.38 -7.45 2.51
C TRP A 463 11.86 -7.39 2.40
N LEU A 464 11.28 -7.86 1.29
CA LEU A 464 9.82 -7.95 1.13
C LEU A 464 9.15 -8.85 2.18
N ASP A 465 9.71 -10.01 2.50
CA ASP A 465 9.11 -10.89 3.51
C ASP A 465 9.22 -10.31 4.93
N VAL A 466 10.34 -9.66 5.24
CA VAL A 466 10.50 -8.92 6.50
C VAL A 466 9.50 -7.77 6.59
N LYS A 467 9.22 -7.10 5.47
CA LYS A 467 8.14 -6.10 5.36
C LYS A 467 6.78 -6.68 5.67
N ARG A 468 6.41 -7.80 5.03
CA ARG A 468 5.16 -8.51 5.33
C ARG A 468 5.03 -8.78 6.83
N THR A 469 6.10 -9.26 7.47
CA THR A 469 6.12 -9.55 8.91
C THR A 469 5.88 -8.31 9.74
N TYR A 470 6.60 -7.21 9.48
CA TYR A 470 6.44 -6.01 10.29
C TYR A 470 5.10 -5.31 10.04
N MET A 471 4.54 -5.42 8.82
CA MET A 471 3.19 -4.92 8.49
C MET A 471 2.12 -5.66 9.30
N ALA A 472 2.28 -6.97 9.50
CA ALA A 472 1.38 -7.78 10.33
C ALA A 472 1.48 -7.45 11.83
N LEU A 473 2.58 -6.82 12.27
CA LEU A 473 2.80 -6.41 13.66
C LEU A 473 2.21 -5.04 14.00
N ARG A 474 1.56 -4.35 13.05
CA ARG A 474 0.88 -3.08 13.33
C ARG A 474 -0.34 -3.29 14.25
N PRO A 475 -0.66 -2.34 15.15
CA PRO A 475 0.07 -1.11 15.46
C PRO A 475 1.15 -1.30 16.55
N ALA A 476 1.45 -2.54 16.94
CA ALA A 476 2.37 -2.84 18.05
C ALA A 476 3.84 -2.62 17.68
N LEU A 477 4.22 -2.77 16.42
CA LEU A 477 5.61 -2.60 16.01
C LEU A 477 6.09 -1.18 16.29
N ARG A 478 7.17 -1.07 17.07
CA ARG A 478 7.77 0.21 17.42
C ARG A 478 9.17 0.39 16.87
N ARG A 479 9.98 -0.66 16.82
CA ARG A 479 11.36 -0.60 16.30
C ARG A 479 11.70 -1.80 15.44
N MET A 480 12.48 -1.56 14.40
CA MET A 480 13.12 -2.61 13.61
C MET A 480 14.63 -2.40 13.63
N PHE A 481 15.36 -3.39 14.12
CA PHE A 481 16.81 -3.45 14.06
C PHE A 481 17.25 -4.21 12.82
N VAL A 482 18.31 -3.73 12.19
CA VAL A 482 18.97 -4.41 11.07
C VAL A 482 20.46 -4.32 11.30
N VAL A 483 21.19 -5.39 11.01
CA VAL A 483 22.65 -5.38 11.01
C VAL A 483 23.18 -5.56 9.59
N VAL A 484 24.11 -4.69 9.21
CA VAL A 484 24.80 -4.72 7.92
C VAL A 484 26.29 -4.57 8.13
N GLN A 485 27.09 -5.18 7.26
CA GLN A 485 28.54 -5.02 7.26
C GLN A 485 28.96 -3.83 6.36
N ASP A 486 28.37 -3.72 5.17
CA ASP A 486 28.59 -2.69 4.16
C ASP A 486 27.51 -1.61 4.25
N VAL A 487 27.62 -0.74 5.26
CA VAL A 487 26.72 0.41 5.43
C VAL A 487 26.64 1.28 4.16
N PRO A 488 27.76 1.60 3.46
CA PRO A 488 27.71 2.37 2.21
C PRO A 488 26.79 1.77 1.14
N ALA A 489 26.81 0.45 0.92
CA ALA A 489 25.94 -0.21 -0.06
C ALA A 489 24.44 -0.01 0.23
N TYR A 490 24.07 0.15 1.50
CA TYR A 490 22.68 0.33 1.95
C TYR A 490 22.30 1.78 2.26
N TRP A 491 23.26 2.72 2.23
CA TRP A 491 23.07 4.09 2.70
C TRP A 491 21.88 4.83 2.06
N PRO A 492 21.60 4.73 0.73
CA PRO A 492 20.43 5.37 0.15
C PRO A 492 19.13 4.92 0.82
N VAL A 493 18.96 3.61 1.05
CA VAL A 493 17.75 3.05 1.67
C VAL A 493 17.69 3.40 3.16
N VAL A 494 18.82 3.26 3.87
CA VAL A 494 18.95 3.60 5.30
C VAL A 494 18.51 5.04 5.54
N ARG A 495 19.05 5.99 4.77
CA ARG A 495 18.77 7.42 4.95
C ARG A 495 17.32 7.78 4.61
N GLU A 496 16.83 7.34 3.45
CA GLU A 496 15.49 7.72 2.99
C GLU A 496 14.40 7.15 3.90
N LEU A 497 14.51 5.88 4.30
CA LEU A 497 13.56 5.24 5.21
C LEU A 497 13.67 5.75 6.65
N GLY A 498 14.79 6.38 7.02
CA GLY A 498 14.99 6.99 8.34
C GLY A 498 15.64 6.06 9.37
N PHE A 499 16.35 5.03 8.91
CA PHE A 499 17.21 4.23 9.77
C PHE A 499 18.35 5.10 10.32
N ARG A 500 18.74 4.82 11.57
CA ARG A 500 19.84 5.51 12.26
C ARG A 500 20.79 4.47 12.85
N PRO A 501 22.12 4.70 12.82
CA PRO A 501 23.05 3.83 13.54
C PRO A 501 22.74 3.88 15.04
N LEU A 502 22.96 2.76 15.74
CA LEU A 502 22.92 2.75 17.20
C LEU A 502 24.08 3.60 17.76
N ASN A 503 23.87 4.25 18.90
CA ASN A 503 24.88 5.08 19.59
C ASN A 503 25.95 4.23 20.32
N TYR A 504 26.16 2.99 19.89
CA TYR A 504 27.12 2.05 20.45
C TYR A 504 28.15 1.67 19.39
N ALA A 505 29.34 1.25 19.84
CA ALA A 505 30.34 0.71 18.92
C ALA A 505 29.77 -0.49 18.13
N PRO A 506 30.08 -0.61 16.82
CA PRO A 506 29.70 -1.78 16.04
C PRO A 506 30.16 -3.08 16.71
N ALA A 507 29.39 -4.15 16.54
CA ALA A 507 29.86 -5.47 16.96
C ALA A 507 31.05 -5.85 16.06
N VAL A 508 32.08 -6.48 16.64
CA VAL A 508 33.22 -6.98 15.89
C VAL A 508 33.21 -8.50 15.99
N LEU A 509 33.13 -9.17 14.85
CA LEU A 509 33.25 -10.62 14.73
C LEU A 509 34.26 -10.92 13.63
N ASP A 510 35.23 -11.79 13.89
CA ASP A 510 36.27 -12.15 12.91
C ASP A 510 37.01 -10.92 12.32
N GLY A 511 37.20 -9.87 13.12
CA GLY A 511 37.82 -8.61 12.71
C GLY A 511 36.96 -7.73 11.79
N ARG A 512 35.73 -8.14 11.47
CA ARG A 512 34.76 -7.39 10.65
C ARG A 512 33.80 -6.61 11.53
N GLN A 513 33.48 -5.38 11.13
CA GLN A 513 32.49 -4.55 11.82
C GLN A 513 31.08 -4.84 11.31
N LEU A 514 30.20 -5.19 12.24
CA LEU A 514 28.77 -5.39 12.03
C LEU A 514 28.02 -4.21 12.64
N THR A 515 27.54 -3.31 11.78
CA THR A 515 26.88 -2.07 12.20
C THR A 515 25.38 -2.31 12.35
N SER A 516 24.87 -2.06 13.55
CA SER A 516 23.44 -2.08 13.81
C SER A 516 22.80 -0.73 13.53
N VAL A 517 21.75 -0.73 12.71
CA VAL A 517 20.89 0.41 12.46
C VAL A 517 19.48 0.11 12.98
N VAL A 518 18.78 1.15 13.42
CA VAL A 518 17.42 1.07 13.93
C VAL A 518 16.51 2.00 13.15
N LEU A 519 15.34 1.48 12.77
CA LEU A 519 14.20 2.29 12.36
C LEU A 519 13.24 2.37 13.54
N ASP A 520 13.00 3.58 14.04
CA ASP A 520 11.97 3.85 15.05
C ASP A 520 10.72 4.34 14.32
N PHE A 521 9.65 3.54 14.38
CA PHE A 521 8.39 3.84 13.70
C PHE A 521 7.55 4.90 14.43
N GLY A 522 7.94 5.30 15.65
CA GLY A 522 7.14 6.23 16.43
C GLY A 522 5.88 5.58 17.02
N SER A 523 5.09 6.40 17.71
CA SER A 523 3.85 5.96 18.37
C SER A 523 2.71 5.63 17.39
N GLY A 524 2.81 6.13 16.16
CA GLY A 524 1.87 5.78 15.08
C GLY A 524 2.23 4.47 14.38
N SER A 525 3.26 3.75 14.85
CA SER A 525 3.79 2.55 14.21
C SER A 525 4.07 2.80 12.72
N VAL A 526 4.02 1.76 11.91
CA VAL A 526 4.33 1.81 10.48
C VAL A 526 3.46 2.82 9.74
N ASP A 527 2.18 2.94 10.09
CA ASP A 527 1.24 3.84 9.42
C ASP A 527 1.60 5.31 9.64
N GLY A 528 1.91 5.68 10.88
CA GLY A 528 2.40 7.02 11.22
C GLY A 528 3.75 7.31 10.54
N TRP A 529 4.66 6.35 10.55
CA TRP A 529 5.96 6.49 9.87
C TRP A 529 5.82 6.70 8.35
N LEU A 530 4.91 5.99 7.68
CA LEU A 530 4.63 6.19 6.25
C LEU A 530 4.06 7.58 5.96
N VAL A 531 3.15 8.06 6.81
CA VAL A 531 2.62 9.42 6.74
C VAL A 531 3.74 10.46 6.89
N ASP A 532 4.68 10.24 7.82
CA ASP A 532 5.81 11.14 8.05
C ASP A 532 6.83 11.10 6.89
N LEU A 533 7.01 9.93 6.27
CA LEU A 533 7.83 9.79 5.07
C LEU A 533 7.24 10.58 3.89
N LEU A 534 5.93 10.46 3.68
CA LEU A 534 5.23 11.22 2.64
C LEU A 534 5.24 12.72 2.95
N ALA A 535 5.09 13.11 4.22
CA ALA A 535 5.19 14.51 4.63
C ALA A 535 6.56 15.11 4.27
N ARG A 536 7.65 14.35 4.50
CA ARG A 536 9.02 14.77 4.12
C ARG A 536 9.15 14.97 2.63
N GLU A 537 8.64 14.04 1.84
CA GLU A 537 8.68 14.11 0.37
C GLU A 537 7.90 15.31 -0.19
N LEU A 538 6.72 15.61 0.39
CA LEU A 538 5.87 16.72 -0.04
C LEU A 538 6.35 18.10 0.44
N GLY A 539 7.43 18.14 1.24
CA GLY A 539 7.95 19.35 1.86
C GLY A 539 7.00 19.95 2.90
N VAL A 540 6.11 19.12 3.46
CA VAL A 540 5.18 19.48 4.54
C VAL A 540 5.60 18.88 5.89
N ALA A 541 6.70 18.13 5.92
CA ALA A 541 7.31 17.67 7.16
C ALA A 541 7.67 18.86 8.05
N GLY A 542 7.25 18.79 9.31
CA GLY A 542 7.40 19.90 10.25
C GLY A 542 6.28 20.93 10.18
N GLU A 543 5.27 20.78 9.29
CA GLU A 543 3.99 21.46 9.48
C GLU A 543 3.44 21.07 10.87
N PRO A 544 3.02 22.06 11.67
CA PRO A 544 2.50 21.78 13.00
C PRO A 544 1.29 20.84 12.96
N ALA A 545 1.36 19.71 13.65
CA ALA A 545 0.31 18.69 13.69
C ALA A 545 -0.15 18.43 15.13
N LEU A 546 -1.47 18.36 15.33
CA LEU A 546 -2.06 17.98 16.63
C LEU A 546 -2.29 16.46 16.68
N HIS A 547 -1.81 15.82 17.75
CA HIS A 547 -2.04 14.41 18.06
C HIS A 547 -3.03 14.32 19.23
N ALA A 548 -4.26 13.92 18.95
CA ALA A 548 -5.33 13.85 19.93
C ALA A 548 -5.05 12.84 21.05
N ASP A 549 -4.66 11.61 20.70
CA ASP A 549 -4.47 10.54 21.68
C ASP A 549 -3.36 10.82 22.70
N ALA A 550 -2.35 11.60 22.30
CA ALA A 550 -1.25 11.99 23.14
C ALA A 550 -1.42 13.39 23.77
N HIS A 551 -2.44 14.15 23.36
CA HIS A 551 -2.54 15.59 23.57
C HIS A 551 -1.22 16.32 23.26
N GLU A 552 -0.64 16.07 22.08
CA GLU A 552 0.66 16.64 21.68
C GLU A 552 0.52 17.55 20.45
N LEU A 553 1.29 18.63 20.39
CA LEU A 553 1.57 19.38 19.16
C LEU A 553 2.97 18.99 18.66
N VAL A 554 3.06 18.48 17.44
CA VAL A 554 4.34 18.18 16.78
C VAL A 554 4.69 19.31 15.84
N VAL A 555 5.84 19.94 16.03
CA VAL A 555 6.35 20.98 15.13
C VAL A 555 7.82 20.75 14.83
N GLY A 556 8.21 20.73 13.56
CA GLY A 556 9.61 20.52 13.17
C GLY A 556 10.23 19.24 13.76
N GLY A 557 9.42 18.20 14.00
CA GLY A 557 9.83 16.96 14.67
C GLY A 557 9.94 17.03 16.20
N ARG A 558 9.71 18.20 16.82
CA ARG A 558 9.63 18.39 18.27
C ARG A 558 8.20 18.17 18.75
N ARG A 559 8.02 17.28 19.74
CA ARG A 559 6.75 17.06 20.44
C ARG A 559 6.60 18.05 21.59
N VAL A 560 5.47 18.75 21.62
CA VAL A 560 5.07 19.66 22.69
C VAL A 560 3.86 19.06 23.38
N ALA A 561 4.05 18.53 24.59
CA ALA A 561 2.96 17.96 25.38
C ALA A 561 2.00 19.07 25.86
N LEU A 562 0.73 18.95 25.51
CA LEU A 562 -0.35 19.85 25.87
C LEU A 562 -1.22 19.23 26.97
N THR A 563 -1.77 20.07 27.83
CA THR A 563 -2.84 19.65 28.73
C THR A 563 -4.14 19.46 27.93
N PRO A 564 -5.14 18.72 28.44
CA PRO A 564 -6.42 18.55 27.74
C PRO A 564 -7.09 19.87 27.34
N LEU A 565 -6.98 20.90 28.19
CA LEU A 565 -7.55 22.23 27.93
C LEU A 565 -6.74 23.01 26.89
N GLU A 566 -5.41 22.95 26.94
CA GLU A 566 -4.55 23.57 25.93
C GLU A 566 -4.75 22.93 24.55
N PHE A 567 -4.87 21.60 24.53
CA PHE A 567 -5.18 20.83 23.33
C PHE A 567 -6.55 21.20 22.77
N GLY A 568 -7.58 21.18 23.63
CA GLY A 568 -8.95 21.55 23.24
C GLY A 568 -9.03 22.98 22.69
N LEU A 569 -8.35 23.93 23.33
CA LEU A 569 -8.28 25.31 22.88
C LEU A 569 -7.59 25.45 21.52
N LEU A 570 -6.41 24.85 21.35
CA LEU A 570 -5.67 24.94 20.10
C LEU A 570 -6.43 24.26 18.95
N ARG A 571 -7.10 23.13 19.22
CA ARG A 571 -7.99 22.46 18.27
C ARG A 571 -9.15 23.36 17.85
N CYS A 572 -9.86 23.95 18.82
CA CYS A 572 -11.00 24.83 18.58
C CYS A 572 -10.62 26.05 17.71
N LEU A 573 -9.44 26.65 17.96
CA LEU A 573 -8.93 27.76 17.15
C LEU A 573 -8.45 27.32 15.76
N ARG A 574 -7.87 26.12 15.64
CA ARG A 574 -7.40 25.55 14.36
C ARG A 574 -8.55 25.20 13.44
N ASP A 575 -9.62 24.60 13.96
CA ASP A 575 -10.79 24.22 13.18
C ASP A 575 -11.52 25.46 12.60
N ARG A 576 -11.17 26.66 13.10
CA ARG A 576 -11.63 27.98 12.63
C ARG A 576 -10.47 28.91 12.30
N GLU A 577 -9.41 28.37 11.70
CA GLU A 577 -8.22 29.12 11.30
C GLU A 577 -8.59 30.44 10.58
N GLY A 578 -7.91 31.53 10.92
CA GLY A 578 -8.17 32.86 10.36
C GLY A 578 -9.42 33.57 10.93
N ARG A 579 -10.29 32.86 11.65
CA ARG A 579 -11.51 33.41 12.26
C ARG A 579 -11.34 33.64 13.76
N THR A 580 -12.03 34.65 14.28
CA THR A 580 -12.05 34.94 15.72
C THR A 580 -13.03 34.01 16.41
N VAL A 581 -12.58 33.29 17.44
CA VAL A 581 -13.42 32.53 18.37
C VAL A 581 -13.56 33.33 19.65
N THR A 582 -14.80 33.57 20.07
CA THR A 582 -15.09 34.37 21.27
C THR A 582 -14.74 33.60 22.55
N ARG A 583 -14.53 34.33 23.65
CA ARG A 583 -14.27 33.68 24.96
C ARG A 583 -15.42 32.80 25.41
N THR A 584 -16.65 33.20 25.14
CA THR A 584 -17.85 32.43 25.46
C THR A 584 -17.93 31.15 24.65
N GLU A 585 -17.58 31.18 23.35
CA GLU A 585 -17.51 29.97 22.51
C GLU A 585 -16.39 29.03 22.99
N LEU A 586 -15.21 29.56 23.34
CA LEU A 586 -14.12 28.76 23.89
C LEU A 586 -14.51 28.09 25.22
N LEU A 587 -15.17 28.83 26.13
CA LEU A 587 -15.67 28.28 27.40
C LEU A 587 -16.67 27.15 27.17
N ARG A 588 -17.61 27.33 26.24
CA ARG A 588 -18.58 26.30 25.93
C ARG A 588 -17.94 25.06 25.32
N GLU A 589 -17.07 25.22 24.33
CA GLU A 589 -16.55 24.08 23.56
C GLU A 589 -15.40 23.32 24.23
N VAL A 590 -14.63 23.98 25.08
CA VAL A 590 -13.44 23.38 25.70
C VAL A 590 -13.64 23.09 27.20
N TRP A 591 -14.47 23.87 27.89
CA TRP A 591 -14.77 23.72 29.32
C TRP A 591 -16.20 23.25 29.62
N ASP A 592 -17.05 23.05 28.59
CA ASP A 592 -18.45 22.63 28.73
C ASP A 592 -19.25 23.52 29.71
N THR A 593 -19.03 24.84 29.64
CA THR A 593 -19.67 25.81 30.54
C THR A 593 -20.02 27.12 29.85
N ASP A 594 -21.17 27.69 30.19
CA ASP A 594 -21.65 29.00 29.74
C ASP A 594 -21.36 30.14 30.75
N TYR A 595 -20.61 29.86 31.83
CA TYR A 595 -20.41 30.83 32.90
C TYR A 595 -19.51 32.01 32.47
N ALA A 596 -20.13 33.17 32.22
CA ALA A 596 -19.50 34.37 31.67
C ALA A 596 -18.37 34.96 32.53
N ALA A 597 -18.23 34.58 33.80
CA ALA A 597 -17.11 34.99 34.66
C ALA A 597 -15.81 34.18 34.41
N GLY A 598 -15.81 33.23 33.47
CA GLY A 598 -14.69 32.34 33.15
C GLY A 598 -13.62 32.90 32.19
N SER A 599 -13.69 34.17 31.76
CA SER A 599 -12.74 34.74 30.79
C SER A 599 -11.28 34.63 31.23
N ASN A 600 -11.03 34.75 32.54
CA ASN A 600 -9.70 34.62 33.15
C ASN A 600 -9.11 33.21 32.98
N VAL A 601 -9.96 32.17 32.94
CA VAL A 601 -9.52 30.77 32.78
C VAL A 601 -9.09 30.52 31.34
N VAL A 602 -9.83 31.05 30.35
CA VAL A 602 -9.42 31.03 28.93
C VAL A 602 -8.08 31.73 28.76
N ASP A 603 -7.95 32.95 29.32
CA ASP A 603 -6.72 33.74 29.22
C ASP A 603 -5.53 33.02 29.91
N ALA A 604 -5.75 32.33 31.03
CA ALA A 604 -4.73 31.51 31.70
C ALA A 604 -4.26 30.31 30.86
N VAL A 605 -5.18 29.63 30.18
CA VAL A 605 -4.84 28.51 29.28
C VAL A 605 -4.17 29.01 28.00
N VAL A 606 -4.59 30.14 27.43
CA VAL A 606 -3.86 30.75 26.31
C VAL A 606 -2.44 31.14 26.70
N ARG A 607 -2.26 31.66 27.93
CA ARG A 607 -0.93 32.02 28.44
C ARG A 607 -0.02 30.80 28.54
N THR A 608 -0.50 29.72 29.16
CA THR A 608 0.27 28.47 29.30
C THR A 608 0.55 27.81 27.96
N LEU A 609 -0.43 27.80 27.05
CA LEU A 609 -0.23 27.36 25.67
C LEU A 609 0.89 28.17 24.99
N ARG A 610 0.81 29.51 24.99
CA ARG A 610 1.85 30.37 24.39
C ARG A 610 3.23 30.13 24.98
N THR A 611 3.34 29.89 26.28
CA THR A 611 4.62 29.50 26.91
C THR A 611 5.17 28.21 26.31
N LYS A 612 4.33 27.20 26.09
CA LYS A 612 4.75 25.94 25.45
C LYS A 612 5.10 26.09 23.96
N LEU A 613 4.45 27.01 23.26
CA LEU A 613 4.74 27.33 21.85
C LEU A 613 6.05 28.13 21.68
N GLY A 614 6.53 28.83 22.71
CA GLY A 614 7.80 29.54 22.68
C GLY A 614 7.83 30.62 21.57
N PRO A 615 8.81 30.60 20.64
CA PRO A 615 8.87 31.55 19.52
C PRO A 615 7.59 31.61 18.66
N GLY A 616 6.82 30.52 18.63
CA GLY A 616 5.55 30.46 17.90
C GLY A 616 4.33 30.93 18.69
N ALA A 617 4.49 31.52 19.87
CA ALA A 617 3.41 32.17 20.60
C ALA A 617 2.56 33.16 19.78
N PRO A 618 3.10 33.92 18.79
CA PRO A 618 2.30 34.83 17.98
C PRO A 618 1.27 34.13 17.07
N ALA A 619 1.39 32.82 16.84
CA ALA A 619 0.42 32.00 16.12
C ALA A 619 -1.01 32.17 16.67
N VAL A 620 -1.14 32.22 17.99
CA VAL A 620 -2.40 32.49 18.68
C VAL A 620 -2.47 33.98 18.95
N GLU A 621 -3.35 34.69 18.25
CA GLU A 621 -3.54 36.14 18.32
C GLU A 621 -4.70 36.48 19.25
N ALA A 622 -4.53 37.53 20.07
CA ALA A 622 -5.63 38.07 20.87
C ALA A 622 -6.40 39.11 20.06
N VAL A 623 -7.71 38.93 19.92
CA VAL A 623 -8.59 39.90 19.26
C VAL A 623 -9.29 40.72 20.32
N ARG A 624 -8.94 42.02 20.37
CA ARG A 624 -9.34 42.94 21.44
C ARG A 624 -10.84 42.87 21.72
N SER A 625 -11.18 42.67 22.99
CA SER A 625 -12.56 42.61 23.52
C SER A 625 -13.48 41.55 22.87
N ARG A 626 -12.93 40.59 22.10
CA ARG A 626 -13.71 39.52 21.45
C ARG A 626 -13.26 38.13 21.87
N GLY A 627 -11.98 37.81 21.72
CA GLY A 627 -11.49 36.46 21.96
C GLY A 627 -10.11 36.21 21.38
N TYR A 628 -9.94 35.05 20.78
CA TYR A 628 -8.67 34.60 20.22
C TYR A 628 -8.85 34.07 18.80
N ARG A 629 -7.76 34.10 18.03
CA ARG A 629 -7.71 33.59 16.67
C ARG A 629 -6.39 32.85 16.47
N LEU A 630 -6.41 31.77 15.70
CA LEU A 630 -5.20 31.22 15.09
C LEU A 630 -4.96 31.95 13.77
N ARG A 631 -3.81 32.62 13.63
CA ARG A 631 -3.48 33.37 12.41
C ARG A 631 -3.38 32.44 11.19
N GLU A 632 -3.67 32.89 9.99
CA GLU A 632 -3.53 32.06 8.77
C GLU A 632 -2.07 31.65 8.50
N ASP A 633 -1.12 32.45 8.97
CA ASP A 633 0.33 32.20 8.90
C ASP A 633 0.89 31.50 10.15
N TRP A 634 0.04 30.94 11.02
CA TRP A 634 0.46 30.32 12.28
C TRP A 634 1.50 29.22 12.11
N ARG A 635 1.45 28.49 10.98
CA ARG A 635 2.41 27.43 10.66
C ARG A 635 3.83 27.95 10.50
N SER A 636 3.98 29.16 9.96
CA SER A 636 5.28 29.83 9.80
C SER A 636 5.84 30.30 11.14
N HIS A 637 4.97 30.65 12.08
CA HIS A 637 5.38 31.10 13.41
C HIS A 637 5.90 29.96 14.28
N LEU A 638 5.46 28.73 14.03
CA LEU A 638 5.83 27.60 14.85
C LEU A 638 7.13 26.90 14.39
N ARG A 639 7.63 27.20 13.19
CA ARG A 639 8.84 26.60 12.60
C ARG A 639 10.12 26.89 13.37
#